data_AF-A0A2S6S4Y3-F1
#
_entry.id   AF-A0A2S6S4Y3-F1
#
_cell.length_a   1.000
_cell.length_b   1.000
_cell.length_c   1.000
_cell.angle_alpha   90.00
_cell.angle_beta   90.00
_cell.angle_gamma   90.00
#
_symmetry.space_group_name_H-M   'P 1'
#
loop_
_entity.id
_entity.type
_entity.pdbx_description
1 polymer ?
#
loop_
_entity_poly.entity_id
_entity_poly.type
_entity_poly.pdbx_seq_one_letter_code
_entity_poly.pdbx_strand_id
1 'polypeptide(L)'
;AGQELKKIGVHIDIVYSSKLSRSIETAKVAIKKFNSSKMIVNKIIRNEALNERDYGDLSGKYKDELIKIYGEKKVLEWRRSFTTKPPGGESLKDVLTRIRPFLLKKVFPLLKDGKNVLIVAHGNALRALRIATGEYKADNISNIHIPPCVPVIYNYIEKEKKLLVKDPKTNITSKFTYQIEEFGLKPSIIHRNLSVKKLIKIALGRNEGILTKSGAFSVTTGQYTGRSPEDRFIVDDNLTHKTVDWGKINKPFPSKKFDQIFEKMKKFEKAKELFVFDGFVGAEAKSRLPIRIITDHAWQSLFVKNMFIKPTSEELEYHEPKFTVLNINDFEARPELDGTRTSTFILINFKRKVVLIGGTRYGGENKKSIFGILNYILPDKNIMPMHCSANLGLNGDTALFFGLSGTGKTTLSADPKRMLIGDDEHGWSKTGIFNFEGGCYAKTINLNKKAEPQIWNAVRSGALLENVILNPKTMNPDYDDGSLTENTRVAYPLNFIPGAVIPSIGGHPKAIIFLTADAMGVLPPIAKLTTDGAMYHFMSGYTSKIAGTERGIIEPIATFSSCFGSVFMPRPAEVYAKMLGERILEHDTKVYLVNTGWSGGPYGIGKRFKIDYTRKMVTAILNDGLKNIKFEHNKIFNLDIPKSYPGIPSNILDPRKTWKNKKNYDKSAKNLSKMFVENFKKFKEVSQNIKKAGPKE
;
A
#
# COMPACT_ATOMS: atom_id res chain seq x y z
N ALA A 1 4.46 -13.50 -26.64
CA ALA A 1 4.25 -13.68 -28.09
C ALA A 1 4.77 -15.03 -28.58
N GLY A 2 6.08 -15.22 -28.82
CA GLY A 2 6.59 -16.47 -29.43
C GLY A 2 6.24 -17.75 -28.65
N GLN A 3 6.33 -17.73 -27.32
CA GLN A 3 5.90 -18.84 -26.47
C GLN A 3 4.39 -19.11 -26.56
N GLU A 4 3.56 -18.07 -26.64
CA GLU A 4 2.11 -18.20 -26.78
C GLU A 4 1.73 -18.76 -28.14
N LEU A 5 2.34 -18.25 -29.23
CA LEU A 5 2.17 -18.81 -30.57
C LEU A 5 2.52 -20.31 -30.62
N LYS A 6 3.56 -20.72 -29.87
CA LYS A 6 3.99 -22.12 -29.78
C LYS A 6 2.93 -22.98 -29.09
N LYS A 7 2.34 -22.50 -27.99
CA LYS A 7 1.25 -23.18 -27.28
C LYS A 7 0.01 -23.36 -28.15
N ILE A 8 -0.30 -22.38 -28.99
CA ILE A 8 -1.49 -22.39 -29.86
C ILE A 8 -1.28 -23.33 -31.07
N GLY A 9 -0.04 -23.72 -31.37
CA GLY A 9 0.26 -24.70 -32.41
C GLY A 9 0.08 -24.20 -33.85
N VAL A 10 0.09 -22.89 -34.08
CA VAL A 10 -0.09 -22.30 -35.43
C VAL A 10 1.24 -22.31 -36.17
N HIS A 11 1.33 -22.98 -37.33
CA HIS A 11 2.51 -22.87 -38.21
C HIS A 11 2.60 -21.47 -38.83
N ILE A 12 3.81 -20.94 -39.07
CA ILE A 12 3.99 -19.61 -39.68
C ILE A 12 4.87 -19.73 -40.91
N ASP A 13 4.31 -19.38 -42.08
CA ASP A 13 4.98 -19.46 -43.37
C ASP A 13 5.75 -18.17 -43.69
N ILE A 14 5.14 -17.01 -43.39
CA ILE A 14 5.62 -15.69 -43.83
C ILE A 14 5.58 -14.70 -42.67
N VAL A 15 6.61 -13.88 -42.54
CA VAL A 15 6.70 -12.83 -41.51
C VAL A 15 6.88 -11.47 -42.16
N TYR A 16 5.96 -10.55 -41.88
CA TYR A 16 6.10 -9.13 -42.19
C TYR A 16 6.46 -8.33 -40.94
N SER A 17 7.36 -7.36 -41.11
CA SER A 17 7.67 -6.36 -40.08
C SER A 17 7.73 -4.96 -40.64
N SER A 18 7.58 -3.95 -39.79
CA SER A 18 7.92 -2.57 -40.16
C SER A 18 9.40 -2.43 -40.54
N LYS A 19 9.79 -1.32 -41.17
CA LYS A 19 11.21 -1.02 -41.43
C LYS A 19 11.98 -0.60 -40.15
N LEU A 20 11.30 -0.32 -39.05
CA LEU A 20 11.91 0.16 -37.81
C LEU A 20 12.57 -0.97 -37.02
N SER A 21 13.78 -0.72 -36.51
CA SER A 21 14.65 -1.70 -35.84
C SER A 21 13.97 -2.44 -34.69
N ARG A 22 13.22 -1.72 -33.84
CA ARG A 22 12.51 -2.30 -32.69
C ARG A 22 11.53 -3.41 -33.10
N SER A 23 10.78 -3.20 -34.18
CA SER A 23 9.82 -4.19 -34.69
C SER A 23 10.52 -5.42 -35.26
N ILE A 24 11.62 -5.22 -35.98
CA ILE A 24 12.44 -6.28 -36.55
C ILE A 24 13.04 -7.16 -35.43
N GLU A 25 13.62 -6.54 -34.40
CA GLU A 25 14.14 -7.26 -33.24
C GLU A 25 13.05 -8.02 -32.49
N THR A 26 11.86 -7.42 -32.36
CA THR A 26 10.71 -8.09 -31.74
C THR A 26 10.28 -9.32 -32.54
N ALA A 27 10.26 -9.23 -33.87
CA ALA A 27 9.95 -10.34 -34.77
C ALA A 27 10.99 -11.47 -34.63
N LYS A 28 12.29 -11.14 -34.65
CA LYS A 28 13.38 -12.11 -34.45
C LYS A 28 13.24 -12.86 -33.11
N VAL A 29 13.00 -12.13 -32.01
CA VAL A 29 12.84 -12.72 -30.68
C VAL A 29 11.59 -13.62 -30.62
N ALA A 30 10.47 -13.16 -31.21
CA ALA A 30 9.24 -13.95 -31.25
C ALA A 30 9.41 -15.25 -32.05
N ILE A 31 10.02 -15.18 -33.24
CA ILE A 31 10.30 -16.35 -34.08
C ILE A 31 11.22 -17.32 -33.34
N LYS A 32 12.33 -16.84 -32.75
CA LYS A 32 13.29 -17.68 -32.02
C LYS A 32 12.64 -18.48 -30.88
N LYS A 33 11.62 -17.92 -30.24
CA LYS A 33 10.88 -18.59 -29.15
C LYS A 33 9.75 -19.50 -29.65
N PHE A 34 9.27 -19.27 -30.87
CA PHE A 34 8.22 -20.04 -31.52
C PHE A 34 8.78 -21.29 -32.24
N ASN A 35 9.86 -21.14 -33.02
CA ASN A 35 10.45 -22.18 -33.86
C ASN A 35 11.99 -22.10 -33.82
N SER A 36 12.67 -23.24 -33.59
CA SER A 36 14.13 -23.33 -33.47
C SER A 36 14.85 -23.37 -34.82
N SER A 37 14.14 -23.47 -35.95
CA SER A 37 14.77 -23.52 -37.28
C SER A 37 15.24 -22.13 -37.74
N LYS A 38 16.53 -22.02 -38.12
CA LYS A 38 17.16 -20.76 -38.56
C LYS A 38 16.56 -20.17 -39.86
N MET A 39 15.74 -20.93 -40.60
CA MET A 39 15.33 -20.60 -41.97
C MET A 39 14.29 -19.47 -42.07
N ILE A 40 13.38 -19.34 -41.09
CA ILE A 40 12.34 -18.28 -41.07
C ILE A 40 12.90 -16.96 -40.50
N VAL A 41 13.86 -17.02 -39.58
CA VAL A 41 14.47 -15.82 -38.96
C VAL A 41 15.15 -14.93 -40.01
N ASN A 42 15.72 -15.53 -41.06
CA ASN A 42 16.42 -14.82 -42.13
C ASN A 42 15.50 -14.28 -43.24
N LYS A 43 14.17 -14.49 -43.16
CA LYS A 43 13.19 -14.10 -44.20
C LYS A 43 12.11 -13.12 -43.70
N ILE A 44 12.44 -12.21 -42.78
CA ILE A 44 11.51 -11.14 -42.37
C ILE A 44 11.37 -10.11 -43.50
N ILE A 45 10.17 -10.02 -44.08
CA ILE A 45 9.86 -9.07 -45.14
C ILE A 45 9.52 -7.71 -44.52
N ARG A 46 10.32 -6.69 -44.81
CA ARG A 46 10.13 -5.34 -44.27
C ARG A 46 9.19 -4.53 -45.16
N ASN A 47 8.19 -3.88 -44.57
CA ASN A 47 7.22 -3.09 -45.31
C ASN A 47 6.94 -1.74 -44.62
N GLU A 48 7.04 -0.64 -45.35
CA GLU A 48 6.80 0.72 -44.83
C GLU A 48 5.36 0.95 -44.40
N ALA A 49 4.39 0.24 -45.01
CA ALA A 49 3.00 0.31 -44.59
C ALA A 49 2.79 -0.07 -43.12
N LEU A 50 3.73 -0.79 -42.50
CA LEU A 50 3.70 -1.22 -41.11
C LEU A 50 4.48 -0.30 -40.15
N ASN A 51 5.10 0.78 -40.65
CA ASN A 51 5.81 1.74 -39.80
C ASN A 51 4.85 2.37 -38.76
N GLU A 52 5.38 2.72 -37.59
CA GLU A 52 4.63 3.49 -36.58
C GLU A 52 4.13 4.80 -37.19
N ARG A 53 3.06 5.35 -36.60
CA ARG A 53 2.60 6.69 -36.91
C ARG A 53 3.73 7.69 -36.68
N ASP A 54 4.00 8.51 -37.70
CA ASP A 54 4.95 9.59 -37.55
C ASP A 54 4.38 10.69 -36.63
N TYR A 55 5.16 11.09 -35.61
CA TYR A 55 4.78 12.17 -34.71
C TYR A 55 5.39 13.52 -35.12
N GLY A 56 6.09 13.58 -36.25
CA GLY A 56 6.68 14.80 -36.79
C GLY A 56 7.59 15.48 -35.78
N ASP A 57 7.30 16.75 -35.50
CA ASP A 57 8.11 17.62 -34.61
C ASP A 57 8.12 17.17 -33.14
N LEU A 58 7.26 16.21 -32.78
CA LEU A 58 7.19 15.63 -31.44
C LEU A 58 8.05 14.36 -31.30
N SER A 59 8.58 13.83 -32.40
CA SER A 59 9.45 12.67 -32.40
C SER A 59 10.70 12.92 -31.56
N GLY A 60 11.06 11.97 -30.69
CA GLY A 60 12.22 12.07 -29.80
C GLY A 60 11.99 12.83 -28.48
N LYS A 61 10.82 13.42 -28.25
CA LYS A 61 10.50 14.15 -27.01
C LYS A 61 9.80 13.27 -25.97
N TYR A 62 10.06 13.53 -24.68
CA TYR A 62 9.37 12.80 -23.61
C TYR A 62 7.94 13.29 -23.41
N LYS A 63 7.03 12.36 -23.15
CA LYS A 63 5.60 12.65 -22.96
C LYS A 63 5.34 13.69 -21.87
N ASP A 64 6.04 13.59 -20.75
CA ASP A 64 5.79 14.48 -19.60
C ASP A 64 6.24 15.91 -19.88
N GLU A 65 7.28 16.09 -20.71
CA GLU A 65 7.70 17.41 -21.20
C GLU A 65 6.62 17.98 -22.13
N LEU A 66 6.11 17.17 -23.05
CA LEU A 66 5.02 17.59 -23.94
C LEU A 66 3.75 17.99 -23.17
N ILE A 67 3.41 17.27 -22.09
CA ILE A 67 2.25 17.60 -21.25
C ILE A 67 2.44 18.94 -20.53
N LYS A 68 3.66 19.25 -20.07
CA LYS A 68 3.96 20.55 -19.46
C LYS A 68 3.82 21.70 -20.46
N ILE A 69 4.22 21.50 -21.71
CA ILE A 69 4.20 22.54 -22.74
C ILE A 69 2.81 22.71 -23.35
N TYR A 70 2.16 21.61 -23.74
CA TYR A 70 0.94 21.64 -24.56
C TYR A 70 -0.34 21.27 -23.81
N GLY A 71 -0.22 20.84 -22.55
CA GLY A 71 -1.34 20.36 -21.74
C GLY A 71 -1.73 18.91 -22.05
N GLU A 72 -2.21 18.20 -21.02
CA GLU A 72 -2.54 16.78 -21.10
C GLU A 72 -3.57 16.46 -22.18
N LYS A 73 -4.61 17.30 -22.32
CA LYS A 73 -5.69 17.12 -23.29
C LYS A 73 -5.16 17.08 -24.73
N LYS A 74 -4.32 18.05 -25.10
CA LYS A 74 -3.79 18.20 -26.47
C LYS A 74 -2.82 17.07 -26.83
N VAL A 75 -1.94 16.72 -25.88
CA VAL A 75 -1.04 15.57 -26.04
C VAL A 75 -1.83 14.26 -26.17
N LEU A 76 -2.91 14.10 -25.40
CA LEU A 76 -3.78 12.94 -25.51
C LEU A 76 -4.51 12.88 -26.85
N GLU A 77 -5.02 14.01 -27.34
CA GLU A 77 -5.67 14.12 -28.65
C GLU A 77 -4.72 13.71 -29.78
N TRP A 78 -3.51 14.26 -29.85
CA TRP A 78 -2.51 13.82 -30.82
C TRP A 78 -2.19 12.33 -30.70
N ARG A 79 -2.15 11.79 -29.47
CA ARG A 79 -1.79 10.40 -29.23
C ARG A 79 -2.91 9.41 -29.53
N ARG A 80 -4.18 9.77 -29.37
CA ARG A 80 -5.30 8.82 -29.38
C ARG A 80 -6.35 9.12 -30.44
N SER A 81 -6.45 10.34 -30.96
CA SER A 81 -7.44 10.69 -31.97
C SER A 81 -7.21 9.92 -33.27
N PHE A 82 -8.31 9.57 -33.94
CA PHE A 82 -8.27 8.93 -35.24
C PHE A 82 -7.81 9.90 -36.34
N THR A 83 -8.24 11.16 -36.27
CA THR A 83 -8.06 12.17 -37.32
C THR A 83 -7.05 13.25 -36.99
N THR A 84 -6.77 13.49 -35.70
CA THR A 84 -5.87 14.59 -35.30
C THR A 84 -4.43 14.25 -35.64
N LYS A 85 -3.75 15.16 -36.33
CA LYS A 85 -2.32 15.07 -36.65
C LYS A 85 -1.49 15.81 -35.59
N PRO A 86 -0.40 15.23 -35.08
CA PRO A 86 0.64 16.00 -34.41
C PRO A 86 1.33 16.94 -35.43
N PRO A 87 1.97 18.03 -34.99
CA PRO A 87 2.70 18.93 -35.87
C PRO A 87 3.72 18.18 -36.74
N GLY A 88 3.65 18.36 -38.06
CA GLY A 88 4.52 17.69 -39.03
C GLY A 88 4.34 16.18 -39.16
N GLY A 89 3.33 15.57 -38.53
CA GLY A 89 3.18 14.11 -38.47
C GLY A 89 1.90 13.55 -39.09
N GLU A 90 1.69 12.25 -38.89
CA GLU A 90 0.56 11.48 -39.39
C GLU A 90 -0.56 11.37 -38.35
N SER A 91 -1.81 11.26 -38.80
CA SER A 91 -2.94 10.78 -38.01
C SER A 91 -3.07 9.26 -38.11
N LEU A 92 -3.89 8.64 -37.25
CA LEU A 92 -4.19 7.21 -37.39
C LEU A 92 -4.95 6.90 -38.70
N LYS A 93 -5.74 7.86 -39.22
CA LYS A 93 -6.39 7.77 -40.53
C LYS A 93 -5.37 7.66 -41.67
N ASP A 94 -4.27 8.41 -41.62
CA ASP A 94 -3.21 8.34 -42.65
C ASP A 94 -2.52 6.96 -42.62
N VAL A 95 -2.22 6.45 -41.42
CA VAL A 95 -1.68 5.10 -41.24
C VAL A 95 -2.64 4.03 -41.80
N LEU A 96 -3.95 4.19 -41.60
CA LEU A 96 -4.97 3.29 -42.16
C LEU A 96 -4.95 3.28 -43.69
N THR A 97 -4.75 4.43 -44.33
CA THR A 97 -4.68 4.55 -45.79
C THR A 97 -3.56 3.72 -46.39
N ARG A 98 -2.40 3.60 -45.72
CA ARG A 98 -1.30 2.72 -46.17
C ARG A 98 -1.45 1.26 -45.77
N ILE A 99 -2.09 0.96 -44.64
CA ILE A 99 -2.33 -0.41 -44.15
C ILE A 99 -3.32 -1.18 -45.04
N ARG A 100 -4.39 -0.54 -45.51
CA ARG A 100 -5.42 -1.22 -46.32
C ARG A 100 -4.86 -1.83 -47.62
N PRO A 101 -4.11 -1.10 -48.46
CA PRO A 101 -3.46 -1.67 -49.63
C PRO A 101 -2.47 -2.79 -49.29
N PHE A 102 -1.76 -2.68 -48.17
CA PHE A 102 -0.87 -3.75 -47.71
C PHE A 102 -1.62 -5.04 -47.42
N LEU A 103 -2.73 -4.99 -46.67
CA LEU A 103 -3.55 -6.19 -46.43
C LEU A 103 -4.07 -6.79 -47.74
N LEU A 104 -4.65 -5.96 -48.61
CA LEU A 104 -5.29 -6.41 -49.85
C LEU A 104 -4.29 -6.99 -50.86
N LYS A 105 -3.12 -6.34 -51.04
CA LYS A 105 -2.15 -6.70 -52.09
C LYS A 105 -1.08 -7.69 -51.63
N LYS A 106 -0.80 -7.78 -50.32
CA LYS A 106 0.32 -8.58 -49.79
C LYS A 106 -0.11 -9.69 -48.86
N VAL A 107 -1.15 -9.51 -48.04
CA VAL A 107 -1.56 -10.49 -47.02
C VAL A 107 -2.66 -11.41 -47.55
N PHE A 108 -3.75 -10.86 -48.08
CA PHE A 108 -4.90 -11.65 -48.52
C PHE A 108 -4.59 -12.67 -49.63
N PRO A 109 -3.72 -12.39 -50.62
CA PRO A 109 -3.32 -13.41 -51.59
C PRO A 109 -2.66 -14.63 -50.91
N LEU A 110 -1.76 -14.40 -49.94
CA LEU A 110 -1.09 -15.47 -49.20
C LEU A 110 -2.07 -16.30 -48.36
N LEU A 111 -3.05 -15.65 -47.74
CA LEU A 111 -4.07 -16.33 -46.95
C LEU A 111 -4.98 -17.21 -47.82
N LYS A 112 -5.28 -16.79 -49.07
CA LYS A 112 -6.01 -17.61 -50.05
C LYS A 112 -5.22 -18.84 -50.46
N ASP A 113 -3.89 -18.72 -50.57
CA ASP A 113 -2.99 -19.84 -50.85
C ASP A 113 -2.75 -20.75 -49.62
N GLY A 114 -3.55 -20.59 -48.55
CA GLY A 114 -3.47 -21.39 -47.32
C GLY A 114 -2.25 -21.09 -46.43
N LYS A 115 -1.54 -19.98 -46.67
CA LYS A 115 -0.36 -19.59 -45.88
C LYS A 115 -0.74 -18.87 -44.59
N ASN A 116 0.01 -19.12 -43.53
CA ASN A 116 -0.11 -18.41 -42.26
C ASN A 116 0.89 -17.25 -42.20
N VAL A 117 0.38 -16.04 -41.94
CA VAL A 117 1.18 -14.80 -41.97
C VAL A 117 1.30 -14.21 -40.56
N LEU A 118 2.53 -14.00 -40.09
CA LEU A 118 2.82 -13.21 -38.91
C LEU A 118 3.08 -11.75 -39.29
N ILE A 119 2.37 -10.82 -38.66
CA ILE A 119 2.62 -9.38 -38.82
C ILE A 119 3.12 -8.84 -37.49
N VAL A 120 4.32 -8.26 -37.49
CA VAL A 120 4.92 -7.59 -36.33
C VAL A 120 5.06 -6.11 -36.63
N ALA A 121 4.35 -5.26 -35.90
CA ALA A 121 4.33 -3.83 -36.15
C ALA A 121 4.19 -3.04 -34.84
N HIS A 122 4.07 -1.73 -34.96
CA HIS A 122 3.95 -0.83 -33.82
C HIS A 122 2.49 -0.57 -33.42
N GLY A 123 2.28 0.13 -32.30
CA GLY A 123 0.96 0.28 -31.69
C GLY A 123 -0.09 0.90 -32.63
N ASN A 124 0.22 2.00 -33.32
CA ASN A 124 -0.78 2.62 -34.20
C ASN A 124 -0.91 1.91 -35.54
N ALA A 125 0.17 1.32 -36.06
CA ALA A 125 0.09 0.45 -37.23
C ALA A 125 -0.83 -0.76 -36.96
N LEU A 126 -0.70 -1.40 -35.80
CA LEU A 126 -1.58 -2.48 -35.40
C LEU A 126 -3.02 -1.99 -35.16
N ARG A 127 -3.24 -0.79 -34.61
CA ARG A 127 -4.60 -0.21 -34.49
C ARG A 127 -5.25 -0.02 -35.85
N ALA A 128 -4.52 0.57 -36.79
CA ALA A 128 -4.98 0.74 -38.15
C ALA A 128 -5.25 -0.62 -38.83
N LEU A 129 -4.43 -1.64 -38.56
CA LEU A 129 -4.66 -3.00 -39.04
C LEU A 129 -5.98 -3.57 -38.52
N ARG A 130 -6.27 -3.41 -37.22
CA ARG A 130 -7.53 -3.86 -36.61
C ARG A 130 -8.76 -3.13 -37.14
N ILE A 131 -8.63 -1.86 -37.55
CA ILE A 131 -9.70 -1.18 -38.30
C ILE A 131 -9.84 -1.78 -39.71
N ALA A 132 -8.72 -1.99 -40.40
CA ALA A 132 -8.71 -2.49 -41.78
C ALA A 132 -9.24 -3.92 -41.91
N THR A 133 -9.11 -4.74 -40.86
CA THR A 133 -9.72 -6.09 -40.80
C THR A 133 -11.21 -6.07 -40.50
N GLY A 134 -11.79 -4.91 -40.14
CA GLY A 134 -13.17 -4.78 -39.71
C GLY A 134 -13.42 -5.18 -38.26
N GLU A 135 -12.37 -5.50 -37.48
CA GLU A 135 -12.49 -5.80 -36.05
C GLU A 135 -13.01 -4.58 -35.27
N TYR A 136 -12.62 -3.37 -35.68
CA TYR A 136 -13.13 -2.13 -35.09
C TYR A 136 -13.51 -1.07 -36.10
N LYS A 137 -14.44 -0.22 -35.67
CA LYS A 137 -14.75 1.05 -36.32
C LYS A 137 -13.78 2.14 -35.85
N ALA A 138 -13.56 3.14 -36.70
CA ALA A 138 -12.68 4.28 -36.44
C ALA A 138 -13.04 5.01 -35.13
N ASP A 139 -14.33 5.13 -34.82
CA ASP A 139 -14.80 5.88 -33.64
C ASP A 139 -14.45 5.19 -32.31
N ASN A 140 -14.18 3.88 -32.36
CA ASN A 140 -13.91 3.09 -31.16
C ASN A 140 -12.42 2.85 -30.92
N ILE A 141 -11.55 3.04 -31.93
CA ILE A 141 -10.14 2.62 -31.89
C ILE A 141 -9.27 3.42 -30.91
N SER A 142 -9.65 4.68 -30.64
CA SER A 142 -8.92 5.62 -29.78
C SER A 142 -8.82 5.11 -28.33
N ASN A 143 -9.83 4.33 -27.91
CA ASN A 143 -9.91 3.71 -26.59
C ASN A 143 -9.23 2.34 -26.52
N ILE A 144 -8.65 1.87 -27.63
CA ILE A 144 -8.15 0.50 -27.76
C ILE A 144 -6.65 0.49 -27.56
N HIS A 145 -6.23 -0.22 -26.52
CA HIS A 145 -4.84 -0.49 -26.30
C HIS A 145 -4.38 -1.70 -27.12
N ILE A 146 -3.08 -1.78 -27.44
CA ILE A 146 -2.45 -2.96 -28.06
C ILE A 146 -1.15 -3.21 -27.26
N PRO A 147 -1.09 -4.13 -26.28
CA PRO A 147 0.08 -4.48 -25.54
C PRO A 147 1.13 -5.00 -26.49
N PRO A 148 2.38 -4.71 -26.16
CA PRO A 148 3.49 -5.38 -26.78
C PRO A 148 3.36 -6.88 -26.51
N CYS A 149 3.73 -7.67 -27.52
CA CYS A 149 4.00 -9.09 -27.37
C CYS A 149 2.80 -9.99 -26.98
N VAL A 150 1.55 -9.53 -27.11
CA VAL A 150 0.35 -10.39 -27.07
C VAL A 150 -0.11 -10.63 -28.51
N PRO A 151 -0.04 -11.88 -29.03
CA PRO A 151 -0.46 -12.15 -30.40
C PRO A 151 -1.98 -12.10 -30.53
N VAL A 152 -2.47 -11.50 -31.61
CA VAL A 152 -3.88 -11.56 -32.03
C VAL A 152 -3.98 -12.52 -33.21
N ILE A 153 -4.87 -13.50 -33.11
CA ILE A 153 -5.03 -14.52 -34.15
C ILE A 153 -6.32 -14.28 -34.89
N TYR A 154 -6.24 -14.28 -36.22
CA TYR A 154 -7.39 -14.17 -37.10
C TYR A 154 -7.55 -15.45 -37.91
N ASN A 155 -8.80 -15.85 -38.12
CA ASN A 155 -9.19 -16.79 -39.15
C ASN A 155 -9.60 -15.99 -40.40
N TYR A 156 -9.09 -16.41 -41.56
CA TYR A 156 -9.52 -15.89 -42.83
C TYR A 156 -10.77 -16.64 -43.32
N ILE A 157 -11.84 -15.90 -43.59
CA ILE A 157 -13.08 -16.46 -44.15
C ILE A 157 -13.13 -16.06 -45.62
N GLU A 158 -12.83 -17.03 -46.48
CA GLU A 158 -12.68 -16.81 -47.92
C GLU A 158 -13.97 -16.26 -48.57
N LYS A 159 -15.13 -16.80 -48.19
CA LYS A 159 -16.45 -16.39 -48.71
C LYS A 159 -16.76 -14.91 -48.46
N GLU A 160 -16.30 -14.36 -47.32
CA GLU A 160 -16.55 -12.98 -46.95
C GLU A 160 -15.37 -12.04 -47.21
N LYS A 161 -14.21 -12.58 -47.62
CA LYS A 161 -12.92 -11.86 -47.71
C LYS A 161 -12.61 -11.06 -46.43
N LYS A 162 -12.91 -11.66 -45.27
CA LYS A 162 -12.75 -11.02 -43.95
C LYS A 162 -11.84 -11.82 -43.04
N LEU A 163 -11.27 -11.12 -42.07
CA LEU A 163 -10.51 -11.68 -40.97
C LEU A 163 -11.36 -11.60 -39.69
N LEU A 164 -11.72 -12.75 -39.12
CA LEU A 164 -12.39 -12.80 -37.83
C LEU A 164 -11.41 -13.21 -36.74
N VAL A 165 -11.47 -12.56 -35.59
CA VAL A 165 -10.61 -12.90 -34.45
C VAL A 165 -10.96 -14.32 -33.97
N LYS A 166 -9.96 -15.20 -33.96
CA LYS A 166 -10.11 -16.62 -33.58
C LYS A 166 -10.39 -16.81 -32.08
N ASP A 167 -9.81 -15.95 -31.25
CA ASP A 167 -10.01 -15.96 -29.80
C ASP A 167 -10.23 -14.53 -29.27
N PRO A 168 -11.43 -14.19 -28.76
CA PRO A 168 -11.72 -12.90 -28.14
C PRO A 168 -10.75 -12.54 -27.00
N LYS A 169 -10.09 -13.53 -26.36
CA LYS A 169 -9.07 -13.31 -25.32
C LYS A 169 -7.81 -12.59 -25.84
N THR A 170 -7.60 -12.56 -27.15
CA THR A 170 -6.50 -11.82 -27.77
C THR A 170 -6.82 -10.33 -28.02
N ASN A 171 -8.07 -9.92 -27.75
CA ASN A 171 -8.53 -8.57 -27.95
C ASN A 171 -8.34 -7.69 -26.69
N ILE A 172 -7.39 -6.76 -26.74
CA ILE A 172 -6.74 -6.13 -25.58
C ILE A 172 -7.57 -5.13 -24.76
N THR A 173 -8.70 -4.67 -25.27
CA THR A 173 -9.70 -3.98 -24.45
C THR A 173 -10.12 -4.84 -23.24
N SER A 174 -9.74 -6.12 -23.21
CA SER A 174 -10.07 -7.13 -22.20
C SER A 174 -8.99 -7.50 -21.17
N LYS A 175 -7.75 -6.99 -21.07
CA LYS A 175 -6.81 -7.52 -20.02
C LYS A 175 -7.40 -7.37 -18.61
N PHE A 176 -7.89 -6.18 -18.30
CA PHE A 176 -8.59 -5.93 -17.05
C PHE A 176 -9.88 -6.75 -16.94
N THR A 177 -10.72 -6.73 -17.97
CA THR A 177 -12.00 -7.46 -18.00
C THR A 177 -11.79 -8.95 -17.80
N TYR A 178 -10.83 -9.54 -18.52
CA TYR A 178 -10.37 -10.92 -18.39
C TYR A 178 -9.85 -11.20 -16.98
N GLN A 179 -9.01 -10.34 -16.40
CA GLN A 179 -8.57 -10.52 -15.00
C GLN A 179 -9.76 -10.53 -14.02
N ILE A 180 -10.82 -9.75 -14.28
CA ILE A 180 -12.03 -9.72 -13.45
C ILE A 180 -12.86 -11.00 -13.68
N GLU A 181 -13.03 -11.43 -14.92
CA GLU A 181 -13.73 -12.67 -15.28
C GLU A 181 -13.01 -13.92 -14.76
N GLU A 182 -11.68 -13.95 -14.85
CA GLU A 182 -10.80 -15.02 -14.35
C GLU A 182 -10.77 -15.04 -12.81
N PHE A 183 -10.90 -13.87 -12.17
CA PHE A 183 -11.19 -13.77 -10.74
C PHE A 183 -12.60 -14.28 -10.39
N GLY A 184 -13.46 -14.52 -11.39
CA GLY A 184 -14.78 -15.10 -11.27
C GLY A 184 -15.91 -14.09 -11.06
N LEU A 185 -15.65 -12.80 -11.27
CA LEU A 185 -16.66 -11.74 -11.15
C LEU A 185 -17.29 -11.41 -12.51
N LYS A 186 -18.60 -11.16 -12.51
CA LYS A 186 -19.36 -10.73 -13.69
C LYS A 186 -20.24 -9.53 -13.34
N PRO A 187 -19.65 -8.37 -12.99
CA PRO A 187 -20.43 -7.18 -12.64
C PRO A 187 -21.15 -6.61 -13.87
N SER A 188 -22.33 -6.03 -13.66
CA SER A 188 -23.05 -5.27 -14.68
C SER A 188 -22.35 -3.95 -15.01
N ILE A 189 -21.72 -3.31 -14.01
CA ILE A 189 -20.98 -2.06 -14.17
C ILE A 189 -19.67 -2.16 -13.39
N ILE A 190 -18.57 -1.72 -14.01
CA ILE A 190 -17.26 -1.69 -13.36
C ILE A 190 -16.56 -0.35 -13.55
N HIS A 191 -16.16 0.26 -12.43
CA HIS A 191 -15.52 1.56 -12.34
C HIS A 191 -14.05 1.42 -11.96
N ARG A 192 -13.16 1.41 -12.95
CA ARG A 192 -11.72 1.26 -12.72
C ARG A 192 -11.03 2.61 -12.48
N ASN A 193 -10.31 2.73 -11.36
CA ASN A 193 -9.41 3.82 -11.01
C ASN A 193 -9.97 5.24 -11.19
N LEU A 194 -11.28 5.44 -10.96
CA LEU A 194 -11.95 6.72 -11.14
C LEU A 194 -11.21 7.87 -10.42
N SER A 195 -11.31 9.07 -11.01
CA SER A 195 -10.82 10.30 -10.38
C SER A 195 -11.54 10.57 -9.07
N VAL A 196 -10.87 11.22 -8.11
CA VAL A 196 -11.45 11.64 -6.82
C VAL A 196 -12.79 12.37 -7.00
N LYS A 197 -12.85 13.34 -7.93
CA LYS A 197 -14.08 14.09 -8.22
C LYS A 197 -15.26 13.20 -8.65
N LYS A 198 -14.99 12.20 -9.51
CA LYS A 198 -16.02 11.24 -9.95
C LYS A 198 -16.47 10.33 -8.82
N LEU A 199 -15.53 9.84 -7.99
CA LEU A 199 -15.86 9.01 -6.82
C LEU A 199 -16.76 9.78 -5.83
N ILE A 200 -16.40 11.01 -5.49
CA ILE A 200 -17.22 11.88 -4.62
C ILE A 200 -18.60 12.13 -5.24
N LYS A 201 -18.68 12.43 -6.54
CA LYS A 201 -19.97 12.64 -7.22
C LYS A 201 -20.87 11.41 -7.14
N ILE A 202 -20.32 10.22 -7.39
CA ILE A 202 -21.08 8.96 -7.31
C ILE A 202 -21.50 8.69 -5.86
N ALA A 203 -20.58 8.85 -4.90
CA ALA A 203 -20.86 8.65 -3.48
C ALA A 203 -21.97 9.59 -2.97
N LEU A 204 -21.96 10.86 -3.37
CA LEU A 204 -23.03 11.82 -3.06
C LEU A 204 -24.36 11.40 -3.71
N GLY A 205 -24.35 11.02 -4.98
CA GLY A 205 -25.56 10.56 -5.68
C GLY A 205 -26.17 9.29 -5.09
N ARG A 206 -25.38 8.51 -4.35
CA ARG A 206 -25.79 7.28 -3.65
C ARG A 206 -26.04 7.48 -2.15
N ASN A 207 -25.98 8.72 -1.65
CA ASN A 207 -26.10 9.03 -0.22
C ASN A 207 -25.12 8.24 0.67
N GLU A 208 -23.91 7.96 0.16
CA GLU A 208 -22.86 7.25 0.91
C GLU A 208 -22.17 8.15 1.96
N GLY A 209 -22.39 9.47 1.88
CA GLY A 209 -21.78 10.48 2.75
C GLY A 209 -22.14 11.89 2.31
N ILE A 210 -21.50 12.87 2.95
CA ILE A 210 -21.79 14.31 2.78
C ILE A 210 -20.49 15.11 2.64
N LEU A 211 -20.56 16.32 2.09
CA LEU A 211 -19.41 17.22 2.04
C LEU A 211 -19.37 18.13 3.28
N THR A 212 -18.16 18.32 3.82
CA THR A 212 -17.91 19.38 4.81
C THR A 212 -17.81 20.74 4.14
N LYS A 213 -17.81 21.81 4.94
CA LYS A 213 -17.55 23.18 4.46
C LYS A 213 -16.21 23.32 3.70
N SER A 214 -15.18 22.57 4.09
CA SER A 214 -13.87 22.57 3.42
C SER A 214 -13.81 21.67 2.17
N GLY A 215 -14.92 21.00 1.84
CA GLY A 215 -15.05 20.10 0.70
C GLY A 215 -14.50 18.69 0.94
N ALA A 216 -14.05 18.35 2.15
CA ALA A 216 -13.72 16.97 2.49
C ALA A 216 -15.02 16.12 2.46
N PHE A 217 -14.91 14.85 2.05
CA PHE A 217 -16.05 13.94 2.04
C PHE A 217 -16.14 13.23 3.39
N SER A 218 -17.27 13.29 4.08
CA SER A 218 -17.49 12.68 5.39
C SER A 218 -18.45 11.50 5.29
N VAL A 219 -18.11 10.39 5.95
CA VAL A 219 -18.91 9.16 5.98
C VAL A 219 -19.06 8.64 7.41
N THR A 220 -20.08 7.80 7.62
CA THR A 220 -20.25 7.03 8.86
C THR A 220 -20.11 5.54 8.53
N THR A 221 -19.35 4.81 9.34
CA THR A 221 -19.07 3.37 9.13
C THR A 221 -20.02 2.46 9.93
N GLY A 222 -21.05 3.04 10.54
CA GLY A 222 -22.09 2.31 11.29
C GLY A 222 -21.54 1.72 12.59
N GLN A 223 -21.94 0.49 12.91
CA GLN A 223 -21.56 -0.20 14.15
C GLN A 223 -20.05 -0.36 14.32
N TYR A 224 -19.32 -0.56 13.22
CA TYR A 224 -17.89 -0.83 13.23
C TYR A 224 -17.11 0.47 12.96
N THR A 225 -16.75 1.16 14.02
CA THR A 225 -15.96 2.42 14.00
C THR A 225 -14.46 2.20 14.20
N GLY A 226 -14.02 0.94 14.14
CA GLY A 226 -12.66 0.49 14.35
C GLY A 226 -12.46 -0.92 13.79
N ARG A 227 -11.28 -1.48 14.03
CA ARG A 227 -10.94 -2.84 13.57
C ARG A 227 -11.74 -3.91 14.31
N SER A 228 -11.96 -5.04 13.64
CA SER A 228 -12.56 -6.25 14.22
C SER A 228 -11.52 -7.38 14.35
N PRO A 229 -10.54 -7.28 15.28
CA PRO A 229 -9.48 -8.29 15.40
C PRO A 229 -10.05 -9.68 15.71
N GLU A 230 -11.19 -9.75 16.39
CA GLU A 230 -11.86 -11.01 16.69
C GLU A 230 -12.48 -11.71 15.47
N ASP A 231 -12.63 -10.99 14.36
CA ASP A 231 -13.19 -11.49 13.10
C ASP A 231 -12.15 -11.56 11.96
N ARG A 232 -10.86 -11.36 12.27
CA ARG A 232 -9.75 -11.53 11.35
C ARG A 232 -9.18 -12.95 11.42
N PHE A 233 -9.06 -13.60 10.28
CA PHE A 233 -8.52 -14.96 10.16
C PHE A 233 -7.56 -15.10 8.98
N ILE A 234 -6.68 -16.10 9.06
CA ILE A 234 -5.74 -16.49 8.00
C ILE A 234 -6.03 -17.93 7.63
N VAL A 235 -6.13 -18.23 6.33
CA VAL A 235 -6.32 -19.60 5.86
C VAL A 235 -5.14 -20.47 6.29
N ASP A 236 -5.44 -21.58 6.96
CA ASP A 236 -4.46 -22.60 7.33
C ASP A 236 -4.32 -23.60 6.18
N ASP A 237 -3.18 -23.56 5.50
CA ASP A 237 -2.81 -24.42 4.39
C ASP A 237 -1.32 -24.77 4.43
N ASN A 238 -0.83 -25.51 3.43
CA ASN A 238 0.55 -25.96 3.39
C ASN A 238 1.59 -24.82 3.35
N LEU A 239 1.22 -23.60 2.94
CA LEU A 239 2.10 -22.43 2.96
C LEU A 239 2.13 -21.81 4.36
N THR A 240 0.98 -21.69 5.01
CA THR A 240 0.84 -20.93 6.27
C THR A 240 1.00 -21.76 7.53
N HIS A 241 0.71 -23.07 7.48
CA HIS A 241 0.62 -23.95 8.65
C HIS A 241 1.84 -23.87 9.58
N LYS A 242 3.06 -23.82 9.01
CA LYS A 242 4.32 -23.77 9.77
C LYS A 242 4.96 -22.39 9.84
N THR A 243 4.44 -21.42 9.10
CA THR A 243 5.08 -20.10 8.92
C THR A 243 4.33 -18.98 9.62
N VAL A 244 3.06 -19.19 9.94
CA VAL A 244 2.24 -18.27 10.73
C VAL A 244 2.38 -18.60 12.21
N ASP A 245 2.54 -17.56 13.03
CA ASP A 245 2.47 -17.62 14.50
C ASP A 245 1.00 -17.71 14.95
N TRP A 246 0.46 -18.94 14.95
CA TRP A 246 -0.93 -19.21 15.28
C TRP A 246 -1.22 -18.95 16.78
N GLY A 247 -2.36 -18.32 17.05
CA GLY A 247 -2.81 -18.06 18.41
C GLY A 247 -4.03 -17.17 18.47
N LYS A 248 -4.19 -16.42 19.58
CA LYS A 248 -5.32 -15.50 19.76
C LYS A 248 -5.39 -14.40 18.70
N ILE A 249 -4.23 -14.01 18.15
CA ILE A 249 -4.13 -12.93 17.16
C ILE A 249 -4.31 -13.47 15.73
N ASN A 250 -3.45 -14.40 15.31
CA ASN A 250 -3.54 -15.03 14.00
C ASN A 250 -4.35 -16.32 14.15
N LYS A 251 -5.62 -16.28 13.77
CA LYS A 251 -6.54 -17.41 13.91
C LYS A 251 -6.63 -18.18 12.60
N PRO A 252 -6.59 -19.53 12.64
CA PRO A 252 -6.71 -20.35 11.45
C PRO A 252 -8.13 -20.29 10.88
N PHE A 253 -8.25 -20.39 9.57
CA PHE A 253 -9.51 -20.55 8.86
C PHE A 253 -9.43 -21.70 7.86
N PRO A 254 -10.45 -22.58 7.76
CA PRO A 254 -10.42 -23.68 6.81
C PRO A 254 -10.48 -23.20 5.35
N SER A 255 -9.59 -23.70 4.49
CA SER A 255 -9.57 -23.32 3.06
C SER A 255 -10.90 -23.59 2.33
N LYS A 256 -11.62 -24.67 2.68
CA LYS A 256 -12.93 -24.98 2.07
C LYS A 256 -14.00 -23.95 2.43
N LYS A 257 -14.00 -23.44 3.67
CA LYS A 257 -14.93 -22.39 4.12
C LYS A 257 -14.60 -21.05 3.50
N PHE A 258 -13.31 -20.74 3.33
CA PHE A 258 -12.88 -19.56 2.58
C PHE A 258 -13.44 -19.59 1.14
N ASP A 259 -13.24 -20.72 0.44
CA ASP A 259 -13.71 -20.88 -0.94
C ASP A 259 -15.24 -20.76 -1.03
N GLN A 260 -15.98 -21.32 -0.06
CA GLN A 260 -17.43 -21.18 0.04
C GLN A 260 -17.87 -19.71 0.15
N ILE A 261 -17.28 -18.93 1.06
CA ILE A 261 -17.58 -17.50 1.23
C ILE A 261 -17.19 -16.73 -0.03
N PHE A 262 -16.04 -17.03 -0.62
CA PHE A 262 -15.58 -16.38 -1.84
C PHE A 262 -16.58 -16.55 -3.00
N GLU A 263 -17.08 -17.76 -3.23
CA GLU A 263 -18.10 -18.02 -4.25
C GLU A 263 -19.42 -17.29 -3.96
N LYS A 264 -19.83 -17.19 -2.70
CA LYS A 264 -21.02 -16.41 -2.30
C LYS A 264 -20.85 -14.93 -2.58
N MET A 265 -19.72 -14.33 -2.20
CA MET A 265 -19.43 -12.91 -2.45
C MET A 265 -19.43 -12.59 -3.95
N LYS A 266 -18.87 -13.46 -4.80
CA LYS A 266 -18.87 -13.25 -6.25
C LYS A 266 -20.26 -13.22 -6.90
N LYS A 267 -21.24 -13.85 -6.26
CA LYS A 267 -22.64 -13.94 -6.73
C LYS A 267 -23.56 -12.96 -6.01
N PHE A 268 -23.05 -12.13 -5.10
CA PHE A 268 -23.86 -11.22 -4.32
C PHE A 268 -24.49 -10.14 -5.21
N GLU A 269 -25.81 -10.01 -5.19
CA GLU A 269 -26.53 -9.17 -6.15
C GLU A 269 -26.20 -7.68 -6.01
N LYS A 270 -26.06 -7.16 -4.79
CA LYS A 270 -25.70 -5.74 -4.60
C LYS A 270 -24.27 -5.42 -5.09
N ALA A 271 -23.46 -6.43 -5.37
CA ALA A 271 -22.13 -6.29 -5.97
C ALA A 271 -22.14 -6.26 -7.51
N LYS A 272 -23.29 -6.00 -8.15
CA LYS A 272 -23.39 -5.85 -9.62
C LYS A 272 -22.73 -4.57 -10.16
N GLU A 273 -22.55 -3.54 -9.35
CA GLU A 273 -21.74 -2.35 -9.69
C GLU A 273 -20.54 -2.27 -8.75
N LEU A 274 -19.32 -2.36 -9.31
CA LEU A 274 -18.08 -2.43 -8.53
C LEU A 274 -17.13 -1.29 -8.86
N PHE A 275 -16.38 -0.85 -7.86
CA PHE A 275 -15.27 0.08 -7.99
C PHE A 275 -13.97 -0.68 -7.81
N VAL A 276 -13.03 -0.48 -8.73
CA VAL A 276 -11.73 -1.16 -8.70
C VAL A 276 -10.62 -0.14 -8.62
N PHE A 277 -9.79 -0.26 -7.60
CA PHE A 277 -8.52 0.43 -7.50
C PHE A 277 -7.39 -0.55 -7.81
N ASP A 278 -6.70 -0.34 -8.92
CA ASP A 278 -5.39 -0.93 -9.18
C ASP A 278 -4.30 0.07 -8.78
N GLY A 279 -3.35 -0.38 -7.97
CA GLY A 279 -2.22 0.45 -7.57
C GLY A 279 -1.08 -0.35 -6.99
N PHE A 280 -0.27 0.31 -6.17
CA PHE A 280 0.91 -0.29 -5.57
C PHE A 280 0.95 -0.06 -4.07
N VAL A 281 1.63 -0.97 -3.38
CA VAL A 281 2.16 -0.74 -2.04
C VAL A 281 3.68 -0.88 -2.04
N GLY A 282 4.34 0.00 -1.31
CA GLY A 282 5.80 0.19 -1.35
C GLY A 282 6.21 1.25 -2.38
N ALA A 283 6.87 2.31 -1.92
CA ALA A 283 7.37 3.38 -2.79
C ALA A 283 8.62 2.98 -3.59
N GLU A 284 9.41 2.02 -3.12
CA GLU A 284 10.57 1.51 -3.84
C GLU A 284 10.14 0.67 -5.06
N ALA A 285 10.41 1.16 -6.27
CA ALA A 285 9.93 0.56 -7.52
C ALA A 285 10.33 -0.92 -7.71
N LYS A 286 11.50 -1.34 -7.21
CA LYS A 286 11.98 -2.73 -7.30
C LYS A 286 11.28 -3.69 -6.33
N SER A 287 10.76 -3.16 -5.22
CA SER A 287 10.20 -3.93 -4.11
C SER A 287 8.69 -3.80 -3.99
N ARG A 288 8.09 -2.81 -4.68
CA ARG A 288 6.65 -2.55 -4.62
C ARG A 288 5.82 -3.73 -5.11
N LEU A 289 4.67 -3.91 -4.49
CA LEU A 289 3.71 -4.95 -4.81
C LEU A 289 2.51 -4.34 -5.55
N PRO A 290 2.21 -4.77 -6.79
CA PRO A 290 0.96 -4.40 -7.44
C PRO A 290 -0.23 -5.05 -6.71
N ILE A 291 -1.20 -4.24 -6.32
CA ILE A 291 -2.42 -4.68 -5.63
C ILE A 291 -3.67 -4.26 -6.39
N ARG A 292 -4.74 -5.05 -6.26
CA ARG A 292 -6.10 -4.70 -6.68
C ARG A 292 -7.02 -4.68 -5.47
N ILE A 293 -7.84 -3.65 -5.35
CA ILE A 293 -8.90 -3.59 -4.34
C ILE A 293 -10.22 -3.35 -5.06
N ILE A 294 -11.19 -4.22 -4.78
CA ILE A 294 -12.52 -4.23 -5.38
C ILE A 294 -13.52 -3.92 -4.27
N THR A 295 -14.34 -2.87 -4.46
CA THR A 295 -15.31 -2.38 -3.48
C THR A 295 -16.70 -2.22 -4.09
N ASP A 296 -17.75 -2.37 -3.29
CA ASP A 296 -19.15 -2.12 -3.67
C ASP A 296 -19.59 -0.65 -3.49
N HIS A 297 -18.82 0.12 -2.72
CA HIS A 297 -19.06 1.54 -2.45
C HIS A 297 -18.01 2.46 -3.08
N ALA A 298 -18.43 3.64 -3.54
CA ALA A 298 -17.55 4.62 -4.16
C ALA A 298 -16.61 5.26 -3.13
N TRP A 299 -17.10 5.53 -1.91
CA TRP A 299 -16.30 6.13 -0.85
C TRP A 299 -15.16 5.22 -0.37
N GLN A 300 -15.36 3.89 -0.36
CA GLN A 300 -14.29 2.92 -0.07
C GLN A 300 -13.21 2.96 -1.14
N SER A 301 -13.60 3.12 -2.41
CA SER A 301 -12.64 3.34 -3.50
C SER A 301 -11.88 4.66 -3.35
N LEU A 302 -12.53 5.72 -2.82
CA LEU A 302 -11.87 6.97 -2.45
C LEU A 302 -10.86 6.77 -1.32
N PHE A 303 -11.23 6.02 -0.27
CA PHE A 303 -10.34 5.66 0.83
C PHE A 303 -9.06 5.01 0.31
N VAL A 304 -9.18 3.92 -0.46
CA VAL A 304 -8.00 3.19 -0.96
C VAL A 304 -7.17 4.01 -1.95
N LYS A 305 -7.80 4.90 -2.73
CA LYS A 305 -7.10 5.84 -3.62
C LYS A 305 -6.29 6.89 -2.86
N ASN A 306 -6.72 7.26 -1.66
CA ASN A 306 -5.96 8.13 -0.76
C ASN A 306 -4.83 7.34 -0.07
N MET A 307 -5.08 6.10 0.33
CA MET A 307 -4.13 5.32 1.14
C MET A 307 -2.99 4.68 0.35
N PHE A 308 -3.20 4.27 -0.90
CA PHE A 308 -2.21 3.50 -1.65
C PHE A 308 -1.60 4.28 -2.82
N ILE A 309 -0.46 3.78 -3.31
CA ILE A 309 0.31 4.46 -4.35
C ILE A 309 -0.41 4.31 -5.68
N LYS A 310 -0.75 5.45 -6.28
CA LYS A 310 -1.44 5.52 -7.56
C LYS A 310 -0.48 5.15 -8.70
N PRO A 311 -0.92 4.31 -9.64
CA PRO A 311 -0.12 4.05 -10.83
C PRO A 311 -0.13 5.24 -11.77
N THR A 312 0.91 5.39 -12.60
CA THR A 312 0.83 6.19 -13.81
C THR A 312 -0.18 5.58 -14.79
N SER A 313 -0.61 6.33 -15.81
CA SER A 313 -1.51 5.80 -16.84
C SER A 313 -0.95 4.56 -17.54
N GLU A 314 0.38 4.51 -17.74
CA GLU A 314 1.07 3.37 -18.35
C GLU A 314 1.10 2.17 -17.40
N GLU A 315 1.47 2.39 -16.14
CA GLU A 315 1.47 1.33 -15.14
C GLU A 315 0.09 0.71 -14.93
N LEU A 316 -0.97 1.52 -14.97
CA LEU A 316 -2.35 1.07 -14.85
C LEU A 316 -2.77 0.18 -16.04
N GLU A 317 -2.32 0.53 -17.24
CA GLU A 317 -2.61 -0.20 -18.48
C GLU A 317 -2.02 -1.62 -18.44
N TYR A 318 -0.82 -1.76 -17.86
CA TYR A 318 -0.11 -3.05 -17.74
C TYR A 318 -0.28 -3.77 -16.41
N HIS A 319 -1.03 -3.18 -15.47
CA HIS A 319 -1.13 -3.66 -14.11
C HIS A 319 -1.53 -5.15 -14.01
N GLU A 320 -0.80 -5.87 -13.16
CA GLU A 320 -1.07 -7.27 -12.82
C GLU A 320 -1.09 -7.40 -11.31
N PRO A 321 -2.26 -7.50 -10.68
CA PRO A 321 -2.33 -7.62 -9.24
C PRO A 321 -1.62 -8.89 -8.78
N LYS A 322 -0.75 -8.72 -7.78
CA LYS A 322 -0.13 -9.84 -7.06
C LYS A 322 -0.90 -10.18 -5.80
N PHE A 323 -1.78 -9.29 -5.33
CA PHE A 323 -2.79 -9.56 -4.32
C PHE A 323 -4.07 -8.82 -4.67
N THR A 324 -5.21 -9.43 -4.37
CA THR A 324 -6.54 -8.84 -4.57
C THR A 324 -7.31 -8.80 -3.26
N VAL A 325 -7.84 -7.63 -2.89
CA VAL A 325 -8.82 -7.49 -1.80
C VAL A 325 -10.20 -7.37 -2.42
N LEU A 326 -11.10 -8.28 -2.08
CA LEU A 326 -12.53 -8.19 -2.38
C LEU A 326 -13.25 -7.74 -1.11
N ASN A 327 -13.65 -6.46 -1.09
CA ASN A 327 -14.35 -5.87 0.04
C ASN A 327 -15.78 -5.52 -0.37
N ILE A 328 -16.75 -6.33 0.07
CA ILE A 328 -18.16 -6.11 -0.20
C ILE A 328 -18.82 -5.84 1.14
N ASN A 329 -18.88 -4.56 1.52
CA ASN A 329 -19.31 -4.11 2.84
C ASN A 329 -20.70 -4.63 3.21
N ASP A 330 -21.60 -4.68 2.23
CA ASP A 330 -23.00 -5.10 2.42
C ASP A 330 -23.19 -6.62 2.42
N PHE A 331 -22.12 -7.40 2.26
CA PHE A 331 -22.16 -8.85 2.40
C PHE A 331 -21.87 -9.26 3.84
N GLU A 332 -22.82 -9.97 4.45
CA GLU A 332 -22.68 -10.54 5.79
C GLU A 332 -22.57 -12.07 5.73
N ALA A 333 -21.63 -12.63 6.49
CA ALA A 333 -21.52 -14.07 6.67
C ALA A 333 -22.67 -14.60 7.55
N ARG A 334 -23.00 -15.88 7.39
CA ARG A 334 -23.86 -16.63 8.30
C ARG A 334 -22.98 -17.52 9.18
N PRO A 335 -22.67 -17.14 10.44
CA PRO A 335 -21.66 -17.80 11.28
C PRO A 335 -21.71 -19.33 11.26
N GLU A 336 -22.90 -19.89 11.50
CA GLU A 336 -23.12 -21.34 11.58
C GLU A 336 -22.81 -22.06 10.25
N LEU A 337 -23.13 -21.44 9.11
CA LEU A 337 -22.94 -22.03 7.78
C LEU A 337 -21.54 -21.77 7.22
N ASP A 338 -21.00 -20.60 7.50
CA ASP A 338 -19.77 -20.07 6.90
C ASP A 338 -18.54 -20.32 7.77
N GLY A 339 -18.73 -20.75 9.03
CA GLY A 339 -17.63 -21.02 9.97
C GLY A 339 -16.94 -19.75 10.47
N THR A 340 -17.60 -18.59 10.35
CA THR A 340 -17.14 -17.32 10.91
C THR A 340 -17.65 -17.16 12.35
N ARG A 341 -17.00 -16.28 13.12
CA ARG A 341 -17.42 -15.98 14.50
C ARG A 341 -18.69 -15.12 14.53
N THR A 342 -18.76 -14.13 13.64
CA THR A 342 -19.91 -13.22 13.49
C THR A 342 -20.23 -13.05 12.00
N SER A 343 -21.21 -12.20 11.69
CA SER A 343 -21.50 -11.80 10.31
C SER A 343 -20.36 -11.01 9.66
N THR A 344 -19.46 -10.42 10.46
CA THR A 344 -18.24 -9.76 10.00
C THR A 344 -17.11 -10.77 9.82
N PHE A 345 -16.29 -10.55 8.80
CA PHE A 345 -15.09 -11.33 8.57
C PHE A 345 -14.03 -10.55 7.80
N ILE A 346 -12.77 -10.82 8.12
CA ILE A 346 -11.57 -10.40 7.38
C ILE A 346 -10.73 -11.65 7.17
N LEU A 347 -10.81 -12.24 5.98
CA LEU A 347 -10.17 -13.53 5.69
C LEU A 347 -9.00 -13.33 4.73
N ILE A 348 -7.80 -13.74 5.14
CA ILE A 348 -6.59 -13.64 4.34
C ILE A 348 -6.18 -15.04 3.84
N ASN A 349 -6.07 -15.20 2.53
CA ASN A 349 -5.55 -16.42 1.91
C ASN A 349 -4.25 -16.10 1.14
N PHE A 350 -3.11 -16.47 1.73
CA PHE A 350 -1.78 -16.19 1.16
C PHE A 350 -1.49 -16.99 -0.11
N LYS A 351 -1.96 -18.24 -0.18
CA LYS A 351 -1.75 -19.13 -1.34
C LYS A 351 -2.54 -18.66 -2.56
N ARG A 352 -3.83 -18.31 -2.38
CA ARG A 352 -4.65 -17.71 -3.43
C ARG A 352 -4.31 -16.25 -3.71
N LYS A 353 -3.62 -15.58 -2.79
CA LYS A 353 -3.30 -14.14 -2.82
C LYS A 353 -4.55 -13.25 -2.84
N VAL A 354 -5.53 -13.63 -2.00
CA VAL A 354 -6.84 -12.97 -1.91
C VAL A 354 -7.16 -12.62 -0.45
N VAL A 355 -7.76 -11.44 -0.25
CA VAL A 355 -8.41 -11.06 1.01
C VAL A 355 -9.89 -10.88 0.77
N LEU A 356 -10.73 -11.39 1.67
CA LEU A 356 -12.18 -11.18 1.68
C LEU A 356 -12.55 -10.33 2.89
N ILE A 357 -13.33 -9.28 2.68
CA ILE A 357 -13.86 -8.41 3.73
C ILE A 357 -15.38 -8.28 3.53
N GLY A 358 -16.14 -8.50 4.60
CA GLY A 358 -17.59 -8.34 4.64
C GLY A 358 -18.11 -8.08 6.05
N GLY A 359 -19.32 -7.52 6.14
CA GLY A 359 -20.02 -7.19 7.39
C GLY A 359 -19.48 -5.97 8.14
N THR A 360 -18.38 -5.37 7.68
CA THR A 360 -17.81 -4.15 8.23
C THR A 360 -17.65 -3.08 7.16
N ARG A 361 -17.85 -1.82 7.55
CA ARG A 361 -17.64 -0.64 6.70
C ARG A 361 -16.38 0.13 7.10
N TYR A 362 -15.60 -0.33 8.06
CA TYR A 362 -14.42 0.40 8.53
C TYR A 362 -13.31 0.39 7.47
N GLY A 363 -12.96 1.56 6.90
CA GLY A 363 -11.99 1.67 5.81
C GLY A 363 -10.61 1.11 6.15
N GLY A 364 -10.22 1.21 7.42
CA GLY A 364 -8.96 0.71 7.95
C GLY A 364 -8.72 -0.80 7.77
N GLU A 365 -9.75 -1.62 7.53
CA GLU A 365 -9.55 -3.04 7.22
C GLU A 365 -8.89 -3.27 5.86
N ASN A 366 -9.15 -2.41 4.86
CA ASN A 366 -8.42 -2.46 3.58
C ASN A 366 -6.93 -2.18 3.78
N LYS A 367 -6.61 -1.11 4.54
CA LYS A 367 -5.23 -0.71 4.87
C LYS A 367 -4.49 -1.84 5.59
N LYS A 368 -5.04 -2.28 6.73
CA LYS A 368 -4.34 -3.20 7.63
C LYS A 368 -4.32 -4.64 7.13
N SER A 369 -5.24 -5.05 6.26
CA SER A 369 -5.13 -6.34 5.57
C SER A 369 -3.91 -6.37 4.64
N ILE A 370 -3.69 -5.32 3.86
CA ILE A 370 -2.49 -5.19 3.01
C ILE A 370 -1.22 -5.13 3.86
N PHE A 371 -1.22 -4.38 4.96
CA PHE A 371 -0.08 -4.36 5.86
C PHE A 371 0.27 -5.75 6.42
N GLY A 372 -0.75 -6.50 6.86
CA GLY A 372 -0.58 -7.89 7.29
C GLY A 372 -0.02 -8.78 6.19
N ILE A 373 -0.41 -8.55 4.92
CA ILE A 373 0.17 -9.27 3.79
C ILE A 373 1.67 -8.97 3.65
N LEU A 374 2.04 -7.69 3.69
CA LEU A 374 3.44 -7.26 3.59
C LEU A 374 4.29 -7.80 4.74
N ASN A 375 3.75 -7.79 5.96
CA ASN A 375 4.41 -8.37 7.13
C ASN A 375 4.68 -9.87 6.98
N TYR A 376 3.90 -10.59 6.18
CA TYR A 376 4.16 -12.00 5.90
C TYR A 376 5.11 -12.22 4.72
N ILE A 377 5.00 -11.48 3.61
CA ILE A 377 5.76 -11.81 2.38
C ILE A 377 7.12 -11.14 2.27
N LEU A 378 7.32 -9.98 2.90
CA LEU A 378 8.56 -9.20 2.76
C LEU A 378 9.77 -9.80 3.49
N PRO A 379 9.61 -10.48 4.64
CA PRO A 379 10.73 -11.17 5.28
C PRO A 379 11.45 -12.16 4.34
N ASP A 380 10.73 -12.89 3.47
CA ASP A 380 11.34 -13.81 2.48
C ASP A 380 12.18 -13.09 1.42
N LYS A 381 11.96 -11.79 1.25
CA LYS A 381 12.73 -10.93 0.34
C LYS A 381 13.86 -10.19 1.06
N ASN A 382 14.10 -10.50 2.33
CA ASN A 382 15.01 -9.75 3.22
C ASN A 382 14.70 -8.25 3.26
N ILE A 383 13.40 -7.92 3.30
CA ILE A 383 12.90 -6.55 3.51
C ILE A 383 12.16 -6.57 4.84
N MET A 384 12.64 -5.79 5.82
CA MET A 384 12.02 -5.74 7.13
C MET A 384 10.77 -4.85 7.06
N PRO A 385 9.56 -5.38 7.28
CA PRO A 385 8.37 -4.56 7.35
C PRO A 385 8.18 -4.02 8.77
N MET A 386 7.72 -2.78 8.91
CA MET A 386 7.76 -2.02 10.14
C MET A 386 6.48 -1.23 10.36
N HIS A 387 5.95 -1.29 11.58
CA HIS A 387 4.82 -0.46 12.02
C HIS A 387 5.36 0.78 12.74
N CYS A 388 5.77 1.77 11.95
CA CYS A 388 6.41 2.98 12.41
C CYS A 388 6.12 4.15 11.47
N SER A 389 6.14 5.38 11.99
CA SER A 389 6.31 6.56 11.15
C SER A 389 7.79 6.78 10.83
N ALA A 390 8.08 7.52 9.75
CA ALA A 390 9.44 7.89 9.39
C ALA A 390 9.53 9.31 8.82
N ASN A 391 10.66 9.97 9.07
CA ASN A 391 10.95 11.29 8.53
C ASN A 391 12.43 11.44 8.11
N LEU A 392 12.67 12.43 7.26
CA LEU A 392 13.94 12.75 6.63
C LEU A 392 14.40 14.15 7.07
N GLY A 393 15.60 14.24 7.63
CA GLY A 393 16.26 15.50 7.95
C GLY A 393 16.81 16.19 6.70
N LEU A 394 17.10 17.48 6.81
CA LEU A 394 17.67 18.27 5.72
C LEU A 394 19.06 17.76 5.28
N ASN A 395 19.78 17.09 6.19
CA ASN A 395 21.09 16.50 5.92
C ASN A 395 21.00 15.07 5.33
N GLY A 396 19.80 14.60 4.99
CA GLY A 396 19.55 13.26 4.45
C GLY A 396 19.50 12.15 5.50
N ASP A 397 19.56 12.48 6.79
CA ASP A 397 19.44 11.51 7.88
C ASP A 397 17.99 11.09 8.09
N THR A 398 17.74 9.79 8.17
CA THR A 398 16.40 9.24 8.38
C THR A 398 16.20 8.79 9.82
N ALA A 399 14.97 8.89 10.33
CA ALA A 399 14.60 8.34 11.63
C ALA A 399 13.29 7.54 11.59
N LEU A 400 13.21 6.51 12.44
CA LEU A 400 12.03 5.65 12.61
C LEU A 400 11.41 5.84 13.99
N PHE A 401 10.08 5.87 14.07
CA PHE A 401 9.34 6.01 15.33
C PHE A 401 8.33 4.88 15.47
N PHE A 402 8.59 3.92 16.36
CA PHE A 402 7.68 2.83 16.68
C PHE A 402 6.84 3.18 17.90
N GLY A 403 5.64 2.61 18.00
CA GLY A 403 4.74 2.80 19.12
C GLY A 403 3.30 2.43 18.75
N LEU A 404 2.41 2.30 19.73
CA LEU A 404 0.98 2.09 19.46
C LEU A 404 0.24 3.40 19.17
N SER A 405 -1.07 3.32 18.96
CA SER A 405 -1.90 4.53 18.85
C SER A 405 -1.87 5.30 20.17
N GLY A 406 -1.81 6.63 20.10
CA GLY A 406 -1.79 7.51 21.29
C GLY A 406 -0.42 7.72 21.94
N THR A 407 0.63 6.98 21.54
CA THR A 407 1.99 7.13 22.11
C THR A 407 2.79 8.28 21.49
N GLY A 408 2.20 9.07 20.59
CA GLY A 408 2.83 10.24 20.00
C GLY A 408 3.58 10.03 18.68
N LYS A 409 3.47 8.88 18.00
CA LYS A 409 4.12 8.62 16.69
C LYS A 409 3.88 9.76 15.68
N THR A 410 2.63 10.06 15.37
CA THR A 410 2.25 11.09 14.39
C THR A 410 2.71 12.48 14.84
N THR A 411 2.52 12.81 16.13
CA THR A 411 2.90 14.10 16.70
C THR A 411 4.42 14.34 16.70
N LEU A 412 5.23 13.30 16.95
CA LEU A 412 6.69 13.40 17.06
C LEU A 412 7.41 13.20 15.73
N SER A 413 6.79 12.51 14.77
CA SER A 413 7.32 12.42 13.40
C SER A 413 7.02 13.67 12.57
N ALA A 414 5.96 14.41 12.88
CA ALA A 414 5.62 15.73 12.32
C ALA A 414 6.50 16.85 12.92
N ASP A 415 7.81 16.73 12.77
CA ASP A 415 8.78 17.77 13.13
C ASP A 415 8.83 18.82 12.01
N PRO A 416 8.64 20.13 12.29
CA PRO A 416 8.66 21.17 11.27
C PRO A 416 10.00 21.32 10.54
N LYS A 417 11.10 20.78 11.08
CA LYS A 417 12.44 20.79 10.48
C LYS A 417 12.74 19.54 9.66
N ARG A 418 11.79 18.61 9.54
CA ARG A 418 11.97 17.33 8.86
C ARG A 418 10.82 17.06 7.91
N MET A 419 11.12 16.31 6.84
CA MET A 419 10.17 15.95 5.81
C MET A 419 9.56 14.59 6.13
N LEU A 420 8.23 14.48 6.10
CA LEU A 420 7.54 13.21 6.34
C LEU A 420 7.79 12.22 5.20
N ILE A 421 8.24 11.01 5.51
CA ILE A 421 8.29 9.90 4.55
C ILE A 421 6.95 9.15 4.59
N GLY A 422 6.45 8.87 5.78
CA GLY A 422 5.14 8.23 6.02
C GLY A 422 4.80 8.18 7.50
N ASP A 423 3.52 8.01 7.84
CA ASP A 423 3.03 8.10 9.21
C ASP A 423 2.87 6.75 9.93
N ASP A 424 2.94 5.61 9.24
CA ASP A 424 2.49 4.35 9.86
C ASP A 424 3.20 3.07 9.38
N GLU A 425 3.47 2.88 8.08
CA GLU A 425 3.90 1.59 7.54
C GLU A 425 5.09 1.71 6.58
N HIS A 426 6.22 1.07 6.92
CA HIS A 426 7.46 1.18 6.16
C HIS A 426 8.16 -0.17 5.94
N GLY A 427 8.95 -0.25 4.88
CA GLY A 427 9.92 -1.34 4.67
C GLY A 427 11.35 -0.82 4.82
N TRP A 428 12.25 -1.65 5.34
CA TRP A 428 13.70 -1.42 5.32
C TRP A 428 14.35 -2.49 4.44
N SER A 429 14.74 -2.09 3.23
CA SER A 429 15.44 -2.94 2.25
C SER A 429 16.94 -2.65 2.26
N LYS A 430 17.70 -3.29 1.37
CA LYS A 430 19.16 -3.09 1.26
C LYS A 430 19.56 -1.66 0.86
N THR A 431 18.64 -0.85 0.33
CA THR A 431 18.92 0.50 -0.18
C THR A 431 18.51 1.61 0.78
N GLY A 432 17.69 1.31 1.79
CA GLY A 432 17.13 2.30 2.69
C GLY A 432 15.75 1.91 3.19
N ILE A 433 14.95 2.92 3.55
CA ILE A 433 13.57 2.74 3.95
C ILE A 433 12.62 3.29 2.90
N PHE A 434 11.40 2.78 2.86
CA PHE A 434 10.36 3.29 1.98
C PHE A 434 8.97 3.12 2.60
N ASN A 435 8.10 4.09 2.36
CA ASN A 435 6.71 4.02 2.79
C ASN A 435 5.97 2.93 1.99
N PHE A 436 5.09 2.17 2.64
CA PHE A 436 4.18 1.26 1.95
C PHE A 436 2.98 1.97 1.33
N GLU A 437 2.64 3.14 1.86
CA GLU A 437 1.41 3.88 1.58
C GLU A 437 1.64 5.04 0.62
N GLY A 438 0.54 5.54 0.03
CA GLY A 438 0.48 6.76 -0.79
C GLY A 438 -0.21 7.93 -0.07
N GLY A 439 -0.58 7.76 1.20
CA GLY A 439 -1.28 8.74 2.02
C GLY A 439 -1.21 8.42 3.51
N CYS A 440 -2.00 9.14 4.29
CA CYS A 440 -2.05 9.02 5.74
C CYS A 440 -3.49 8.79 6.20
N TYR A 441 -3.64 8.11 7.34
CA TYR A 441 -4.94 7.82 7.96
C TYR A 441 -4.95 8.30 9.42
N ALA A 442 -4.95 9.62 9.59
CA ALA A 442 -4.78 10.28 10.88
C ALA A 442 -6.04 10.19 11.75
N LYS A 443 -5.85 10.13 13.08
CA LYS A 443 -6.94 10.35 14.04
C LYS A 443 -7.31 11.83 14.06
N THR A 444 -8.60 12.12 14.24
CA THR A 444 -9.12 13.49 14.26
C THR A 444 -9.79 13.90 15.56
N ILE A 445 -9.96 13.00 16.53
CA ILE A 445 -10.51 13.34 17.84
C ILE A 445 -9.60 14.37 18.53
N ASN A 446 -10.19 15.45 19.02
CA ASN A 446 -9.52 16.62 19.58
C ASN A 446 -8.47 17.28 18.64
N LEU A 447 -8.62 17.13 17.32
CA LEU A 447 -7.69 17.72 16.36
C LEU A 447 -7.67 19.24 16.49
N ASN A 448 -6.49 19.80 16.78
CA ASN A 448 -6.33 21.22 17.03
C ASN A 448 -5.45 21.88 15.95
N LYS A 449 -5.97 22.95 15.31
CA LYS A 449 -5.24 23.66 14.24
C LYS A 449 -3.88 24.21 14.67
N LYS A 450 -3.72 24.65 15.93
CA LYS A 450 -2.45 25.19 16.43
C LYS A 450 -1.45 24.07 16.73
N ALA A 451 -1.91 22.95 17.27
CA ALA A 451 -1.05 21.82 17.62
C ALA A 451 -0.63 20.99 16.39
N GLU A 452 -1.56 20.76 15.45
CA GLU A 452 -1.39 19.87 14.29
C GLU A 452 -1.83 20.54 12.97
N PRO A 453 -1.22 21.69 12.59
CA PRO A 453 -1.66 22.47 11.43
C PRO A 453 -1.61 21.71 10.10
N GLN A 454 -0.66 20.79 9.94
CA GLN A 454 -0.51 20.00 8.70
C GLN A 454 -1.69 19.04 8.50
N ILE A 455 -2.10 18.33 9.56
CA ILE A 455 -3.24 17.40 9.52
C ILE A 455 -4.54 18.20 9.33
N TRP A 456 -4.70 19.30 10.07
CA TRP A 456 -5.84 20.20 9.93
C TRP A 456 -6.02 20.69 8.48
N ASN A 457 -4.94 21.18 7.86
CA ASN A 457 -4.98 21.70 6.50
C ASN A 457 -5.16 20.61 5.42
N ALA A 458 -4.88 19.35 5.76
CA ALA A 458 -5.15 18.22 4.88
C ALA A 458 -6.66 17.90 4.80
N VAL A 459 -7.49 18.38 5.74
CA VAL A 459 -8.95 18.23 5.71
C VAL A 459 -9.59 19.20 4.72
N ARG A 460 -9.52 18.86 3.43
CA ARG A 460 -10.02 19.64 2.30
C ARG A 460 -10.55 18.74 1.19
N SER A 461 -10.99 19.32 0.06
CA SER A 461 -11.45 18.55 -1.10
C SER A 461 -10.49 17.43 -1.51
N GLY A 462 -11.03 16.21 -1.53
CA GLY A 462 -10.31 14.97 -1.80
C GLY A 462 -9.87 14.17 -0.56
N ALA A 463 -9.88 14.77 0.62
CA ALA A 463 -9.80 14.02 1.87
C ALA A 463 -11.13 13.33 2.20
N LEU A 464 -11.05 12.25 2.97
CA LEU A 464 -12.17 11.46 3.45
C LEU A 464 -12.16 11.44 4.98
N LEU A 465 -13.19 11.97 5.63
CA LEU A 465 -13.42 11.86 7.08
C LEU A 465 -14.28 10.62 7.37
N GLU A 466 -13.95 9.89 8.43
CA GLU A 466 -14.74 8.77 8.93
C GLU A 466 -15.21 9.05 10.36
N ASN A 467 -16.53 8.95 10.55
CA ASN A 467 -17.23 9.06 11.84
C ASN A 467 -17.04 10.39 12.57
N VAL A 468 -16.67 11.45 11.85
CA VAL A 468 -16.56 12.80 12.42
C VAL A 468 -17.93 13.46 12.40
N ILE A 469 -18.38 13.92 13.58
CA ILE A 469 -19.62 14.71 13.68
C ILE A 469 -19.43 16.04 12.96
N LEU A 470 -20.45 16.45 12.20
CA LEU A 470 -20.48 17.75 11.55
C LEU A 470 -21.52 18.63 12.24
N ASN A 471 -21.17 19.89 12.47
CA ASN A 471 -22.14 20.88 12.94
C ASN A 471 -23.23 21.08 11.87
N PRO A 472 -24.52 20.87 12.18
CA PRO A 472 -25.59 20.84 11.19
C PRO A 472 -25.85 22.19 10.49
N LYS A 473 -25.46 23.31 11.13
CA LYS A 473 -25.63 24.65 10.55
C LYS A 473 -24.44 25.07 9.68
N THR A 474 -23.22 24.73 10.10
CA THR A 474 -22.00 25.24 9.44
C THR A 474 -21.33 24.21 8.53
N MET A 475 -21.67 22.92 8.66
CA MET A 475 -21.00 21.79 8.03
C MET A 475 -19.49 21.70 8.33
N ASN A 476 -19.05 22.36 9.40
CA ASN A 476 -17.70 22.20 9.93
C ASN A 476 -17.61 20.92 10.75
N PRO A 477 -16.50 20.18 10.66
CA PRO A 477 -16.18 19.11 11.59
C PRO A 477 -16.16 19.60 13.03
N ASP A 478 -16.83 18.87 13.92
CA ASP A 478 -16.65 18.97 15.37
C ASP A 478 -15.69 17.87 15.79
N TYR A 479 -14.44 18.25 16.06
CA TYR A 479 -13.39 17.30 16.40
C TYR A 479 -13.41 16.90 17.88
N ASP A 480 -14.10 17.65 18.73
CA ASP A 480 -14.18 17.37 20.17
C ASP A 480 -15.37 16.43 20.48
N ASP A 481 -16.26 16.18 19.51
CA ASP A 481 -17.39 15.27 19.64
C ASP A 481 -17.02 13.81 19.28
N GLY A 482 -16.87 13.00 20.32
CA GLY A 482 -16.64 11.55 20.24
C GLY A 482 -17.90 10.67 20.32
N SER A 483 -19.11 11.24 20.21
CA SER A 483 -20.39 10.54 20.43
C SER A 483 -20.59 9.29 19.55
N LEU A 484 -20.09 9.30 18.31
CA LEU A 484 -20.03 8.09 17.48
C LEU A 484 -18.86 7.18 17.87
N THR A 485 -17.69 7.78 18.03
CA THR A 485 -16.46 7.10 18.43
C THR A 485 -15.36 8.09 18.78
N GLU A 486 -14.45 7.71 19.66
CA GLU A 486 -13.15 8.38 19.84
C GLU A 486 -12.14 8.04 18.73
N ASN A 487 -12.43 7.07 17.88
CA ASN A 487 -11.58 6.71 16.73
C ASN A 487 -12.04 7.43 15.45
N THR A 488 -12.40 8.70 15.55
CA THR A 488 -12.65 9.52 14.35
C THR A 488 -11.37 9.67 13.53
N ARG A 489 -11.50 9.68 12.21
CA ARG A 489 -10.35 9.60 11.29
C ARG A 489 -10.48 10.52 10.09
N VAL A 490 -9.33 10.82 9.48
CA VAL A 490 -9.25 11.36 8.12
C VAL A 490 -8.22 10.59 7.29
N ALA A 491 -8.60 10.20 6.07
CA ALA A 491 -7.72 9.65 5.04
C ALA A 491 -7.45 10.72 3.97
N TYR A 492 -6.17 10.99 3.69
CA TYR A 492 -5.76 11.96 2.66
C TYR A 492 -4.46 11.50 1.97
N PRO A 493 -4.24 11.89 0.70
CA PRO A 493 -3.02 11.53 0.00
C PRO A 493 -1.80 12.27 0.57
N LEU A 494 -0.62 11.66 0.50
CA LEU A 494 0.57 12.16 1.19
C LEU A 494 0.98 13.56 0.72
N ASN A 495 0.72 13.88 -0.54
CA ASN A 495 0.98 15.21 -1.12
C ASN A 495 0.09 16.33 -0.55
N PHE A 496 -0.80 16.04 0.39
CA PHE A 496 -1.49 17.07 1.17
C PHE A 496 -0.63 17.60 2.32
N ILE A 497 0.39 16.87 2.74
CA ILE A 497 1.36 17.30 3.73
C ILE A 497 2.46 18.11 3.04
N PRO A 498 2.62 19.42 3.34
CA PRO A 498 3.68 20.23 2.75
C PRO A 498 5.06 19.67 3.09
N GLY A 499 5.92 19.55 2.07
CA GLY A 499 7.28 19.05 2.24
C GLY A 499 7.40 17.54 2.47
N ALA A 500 6.31 16.76 2.33
CA ALA A 500 6.43 15.31 2.35
C ALA A 500 7.33 14.79 1.21
N VAL A 501 8.09 13.73 1.48
CA VAL A 501 9.04 13.14 0.54
C VAL A 501 8.27 12.36 -0.54
N ILE A 502 8.46 12.71 -1.81
CA ILE A 502 7.83 12.07 -2.99
C ILE A 502 8.90 11.85 -4.08
N PRO A 503 9.22 10.60 -4.48
CA PRO A 503 8.71 9.34 -3.95
C PRO A 503 9.16 9.10 -2.51
N SER A 504 8.30 8.49 -1.69
CA SER A 504 8.46 8.35 -0.23
C SER A 504 9.49 7.31 0.18
N ILE A 505 10.75 7.61 -0.12
CA ILE A 505 11.93 6.77 0.10
C ILE A 505 12.95 7.60 0.89
N GLY A 506 13.67 6.97 1.82
CA GLY A 506 14.77 7.58 2.56
C GLY A 506 15.97 6.64 2.66
N GLY A 507 17.14 7.18 3.01
CA GLY A 507 18.32 6.38 3.31
C GLY A 507 18.17 5.55 4.58
N HIS A 508 19.21 4.78 4.94
CA HIS A 508 19.22 4.01 6.18
C HIS A 508 19.06 4.91 7.41
N PRO A 509 18.22 4.52 8.38
CA PRO A 509 17.97 5.31 9.57
C PRO A 509 19.23 5.45 10.43
N LYS A 510 19.48 6.68 10.88
CA LYS A 510 20.49 6.99 11.90
C LYS A 510 19.97 6.76 13.31
N ALA A 511 18.66 6.92 13.50
CA ALA A 511 18.00 6.72 14.78
C ALA A 511 16.70 5.90 14.67
N ILE A 512 16.47 5.06 15.66
CA ILE A 512 15.19 4.39 15.91
C ILE A 512 14.70 4.80 17.30
N ILE A 513 13.45 5.20 17.38
CA ILE A 513 12.81 5.67 18.60
C ILE A 513 11.63 4.75 18.90
N PHE A 514 11.68 4.05 20.02
CA PHE A 514 10.57 3.30 20.59
C PHE A 514 9.79 4.19 21.54
N LEU A 515 8.56 4.52 21.18
CA LEU A 515 7.66 5.32 22.00
C LEU A 515 6.82 4.40 22.89
N THR A 516 6.93 4.61 24.19
CA THR A 516 6.12 3.92 25.20
C THR A 516 5.36 4.95 26.02
N ALA A 517 4.10 4.69 26.33
CA ALA A 517 3.33 5.50 27.28
C ALA A 517 3.21 4.72 28.58
N ASP A 518 4.23 4.78 29.44
CA ASP A 518 4.23 4.05 30.71
C ASP A 518 3.32 4.72 31.74
N ALA A 519 2.17 4.10 32.02
CA ALA A 519 1.23 4.55 33.05
C ALA A 519 1.64 4.16 34.47
N MET A 520 2.63 3.28 34.66
CA MET A 520 3.16 2.95 35.99
C MET A 520 4.16 3.99 36.49
N GLY A 521 4.68 4.83 35.60
CA GLY A 521 5.51 5.99 35.92
C GLY A 521 6.94 5.66 36.35
N VAL A 522 7.49 4.56 35.84
CA VAL A 522 8.78 3.98 36.27
C VAL A 522 9.85 4.02 35.20
N LEU A 523 9.49 4.03 33.92
CA LEU A 523 10.46 4.11 32.82
C LEU A 523 11.04 5.53 32.68
N PRO A 524 12.35 5.66 32.38
CA PRO A 524 12.99 6.94 32.17
C PRO A 524 12.37 7.68 30.98
N PRO A 525 12.40 9.03 30.98
CA PRO A 525 11.91 9.83 29.86
C PRO A 525 12.63 9.50 28.54
N ILE A 526 13.90 9.11 28.63
CA ILE A 526 14.74 8.66 27.53
C ILE A 526 15.77 7.65 28.02
N ALA A 527 16.01 6.59 27.25
CA ALA A 527 17.12 5.67 27.44
C ALA A 527 17.71 5.26 26.09
N LYS A 528 19.03 5.06 26.05
CA LYS A 528 19.73 4.41 24.93
C LYS A 528 19.68 2.90 25.12
N LEU A 529 19.45 2.16 24.04
CA LEU A 529 19.41 0.70 24.05
C LEU A 529 20.66 0.13 23.38
N THR A 530 21.14 -1.00 23.89
CA THR A 530 22.02 -1.90 23.14
C THR A 530 21.24 -2.57 22.02
N THR A 531 21.90 -3.22 21.05
CA THR A 531 21.21 -3.98 19.99
C THR A 531 20.32 -5.08 20.57
N ASP A 532 20.82 -5.87 21.51
CA ASP A 532 20.03 -6.91 22.18
C ASP A 532 18.86 -6.33 22.97
N GLY A 533 19.07 -5.19 23.66
CA GLY A 533 18.01 -4.46 24.36
C GLY A 533 16.95 -3.91 23.40
N ALA A 534 17.36 -3.43 22.23
CA ALA A 534 16.44 -3.00 21.18
C ALA A 534 15.58 -4.18 20.69
N MET A 535 16.18 -5.34 20.42
CA MET A 535 15.43 -6.54 20.05
C MET A 535 14.46 -6.98 21.16
N TYR A 536 14.90 -6.96 22.43
CA TYR A 536 14.05 -7.31 23.58
C TYR A 536 12.84 -6.36 23.71
N HIS A 537 13.07 -5.05 23.67
CA HIS A 537 11.99 -4.05 23.78
C HIS A 537 11.08 -4.04 22.56
N PHE A 538 11.61 -4.32 21.36
CA PHE A 538 10.83 -4.49 20.15
C PHE A 538 9.90 -5.70 20.23
N MET A 539 10.42 -6.85 20.66
CA MET A 539 9.60 -8.06 20.86
C MET A 539 8.58 -7.89 21.97
N SER A 540 8.94 -7.18 23.04
CA SER A 540 8.00 -6.88 24.13
C SER A 540 6.90 -5.92 23.69
N GLY A 541 7.27 -4.83 23.01
CA GLY A 541 6.35 -3.79 22.54
C GLY A 541 5.50 -3.19 23.66
N TYR A 542 6.12 -2.90 24.81
CA TYR A 542 5.45 -2.39 26.00
C TYR A 542 4.98 -0.95 25.84
N THR A 543 3.73 -0.69 26.22
CA THR A 543 3.14 0.65 26.39
C THR A 543 1.88 0.53 27.25
N SER A 544 1.14 1.60 27.45
CA SER A 544 -0.26 1.53 27.89
C SER A 544 -1.22 1.87 26.77
N LYS A 545 -2.37 1.20 26.74
CA LYS A 545 -3.56 1.68 26.02
C LYS A 545 -4.07 2.91 26.76
N ILE A 546 -4.16 4.05 26.10
CA ILE A 546 -4.50 5.32 26.75
C ILE A 546 -6.03 5.46 26.82
N ALA A 547 -6.55 6.00 27.92
CA ALA A 547 -7.97 6.32 28.08
C ALA A 547 -8.50 7.12 26.86
N GLY A 548 -9.71 6.79 26.41
CA GLY A 548 -10.32 7.39 25.22
C GLY A 548 -9.72 6.95 23.88
N THR A 549 -8.66 6.15 23.82
CA THR A 549 -8.12 5.72 22.51
C THR A 549 -8.78 4.48 21.90
N GLU A 550 -9.51 3.70 22.72
CA GLU A 550 -10.27 2.50 22.36
C GLU A 550 -11.57 2.42 23.21
N ARG A 551 -12.61 1.76 22.68
CA ARG A 551 -13.92 1.60 23.35
C ARG A 551 -13.76 0.87 24.69
N GLY A 552 -14.29 1.46 25.76
CA GLY A 552 -14.32 0.85 27.10
C GLY A 552 -13.08 1.07 27.97
N ILE A 553 -12.07 1.82 27.49
CA ILE A 553 -10.86 2.13 28.27
C ILE A 553 -11.00 3.50 28.93
N ILE A 554 -11.27 3.49 30.24
CA ILE A 554 -11.44 4.69 31.07
C ILE A 554 -10.13 5.09 31.76
N GLU A 555 -9.27 4.11 32.04
CA GLU A 555 -7.94 4.32 32.63
C GLU A 555 -6.86 3.63 31.79
N PRO A 556 -5.61 4.11 31.79
CA PRO A 556 -4.56 3.48 31.01
C PRO A 556 -4.23 2.05 31.45
N ILE A 557 -4.26 1.10 30.51
CA ILE A 557 -3.98 -0.31 30.78
C ILE A 557 -2.64 -0.70 30.17
N ALA A 558 -1.71 -1.21 30.98
CA ALA A 558 -0.45 -1.77 30.51
C ALA A 558 -0.67 -2.87 29.47
N THR A 559 0.07 -2.81 28.37
CA THR A 559 -0.08 -3.73 27.25
C THR A 559 1.26 -4.03 26.60
N PHE A 560 1.38 -5.26 26.10
CA PHE A 560 2.54 -5.74 25.37
C PHE A 560 2.09 -6.14 23.97
N SER A 561 2.39 -5.29 22.98
CA SER A 561 2.08 -5.56 21.58
C SER A 561 3.36 -5.78 20.82
N SER A 562 3.74 -7.04 20.65
CA SER A 562 4.98 -7.44 19.98
C SER A 562 5.21 -6.68 18.67
N CYS A 563 6.46 -6.27 18.43
CA CYS A 563 6.87 -5.44 17.30
C CYS A 563 6.15 -4.08 17.20
N PHE A 564 5.56 -3.60 18.30
CA PHE A 564 4.64 -2.46 18.36
C PHE A 564 3.46 -2.56 17.39
N GLY A 565 3.03 -3.78 17.03
CA GLY A 565 2.03 -4.00 15.98
C GLY A 565 1.52 -5.42 15.88
N SER A 566 1.46 -6.16 17.00
CA SER A 566 1.24 -7.63 17.03
C SER A 566 0.06 -8.11 16.18
N VAL A 567 -1.05 -7.36 16.20
CA VAL A 567 -2.28 -7.62 15.41
C VAL A 567 -2.06 -7.69 13.89
N PHE A 568 -0.92 -7.20 13.40
CA PHE A 568 -0.57 -7.17 11.98
C PHE A 568 0.61 -8.08 11.64
N MET A 569 1.17 -8.82 12.60
CA MET A 569 2.38 -9.63 12.43
C MET A 569 2.01 -11.11 12.30
N PRO A 570 2.00 -11.70 11.09
CA PRO A 570 1.59 -13.09 10.93
C PRO A 570 2.70 -14.07 11.29
N ARG A 571 3.98 -13.69 11.23
CA ARG A 571 5.12 -14.56 11.59
C ARG A 571 5.51 -14.41 13.06
N PRO A 572 6.31 -15.34 13.62
CA PRO A 572 6.86 -15.18 14.97
C PRO A 572 7.63 -13.86 15.11
N ALA A 573 7.52 -13.21 16.28
CA ALA A 573 8.16 -11.93 16.56
C ALA A 573 9.69 -11.98 16.42
N GLU A 574 10.27 -13.16 16.70
CA GLU A 574 11.67 -13.52 16.56
C GLU A 574 12.20 -13.23 15.15
N VAL A 575 11.38 -13.48 14.11
CA VAL A 575 11.76 -13.23 12.71
C VAL A 575 12.01 -11.74 12.49
N TYR A 576 11.07 -10.89 12.91
CA TYR A 576 11.18 -9.44 12.74
C TYR A 576 12.27 -8.84 13.62
N ALA A 577 12.42 -9.35 14.85
CA ALA A 577 13.46 -8.91 15.77
C ALA A 577 14.86 -9.22 15.24
N LYS A 578 15.08 -10.42 14.67
CA LYS A 578 16.33 -10.79 14.00
C LYS A 578 16.67 -9.81 12.88
N MET A 579 15.71 -9.53 11.99
CA MET A 579 15.90 -8.56 10.91
C MET A 579 16.26 -7.17 11.47
N LEU A 580 15.58 -6.71 12.52
CA LEU A 580 15.89 -5.43 13.17
C LEU A 580 17.34 -5.40 13.68
N GLY A 581 17.77 -6.43 14.40
CA GLY A 581 19.12 -6.53 14.97
C GLY A 581 20.20 -6.51 13.89
N GLU A 582 20.01 -7.26 12.82
CA GLU A 582 20.91 -7.28 11.65
C GLU A 582 21.05 -5.88 11.05
N ARG A 583 19.94 -5.16 10.85
CA ARG A 583 19.95 -3.80 10.27
C ARG A 583 20.56 -2.75 11.20
N ILE A 584 20.33 -2.86 12.51
CA ILE A 584 20.95 -1.97 13.50
C ILE A 584 22.48 -2.09 13.43
N LEU A 585 23.00 -3.31 13.37
CA LEU A 585 24.45 -3.57 13.32
C LEU A 585 25.04 -3.15 11.97
N GLU A 586 24.39 -3.50 10.85
CA GLU A 586 24.87 -3.19 9.50
C GLU A 586 25.01 -1.67 9.25
N HIS A 587 24.13 -0.86 9.85
CA HIS A 587 24.04 0.56 9.55
C HIS A 587 24.43 1.49 10.71
N ASP A 588 24.98 0.93 11.81
CA ASP A 588 25.29 1.62 13.07
C ASP A 588 24.14 2.50 13.59
N THR A 589 22.91 1.98 13.49
CA THR A 589 21.70 2.74 13.84
C THR A 589 21.56 2.82 15.36
N LYS A 590 21.40 4.04 15.91
CA LYS A 590 21.21 4.22 17.36
C LYS A 590 19.75 4.02 17.75
N VAL A 591 19.50 3.26 18.81
CA VAL A 591 18.13 2.96 19.27
C VAL A 591 17.87 3.58 20.64
N TYR A 592 16.72 4.21 20.78
CA TYR A 592 16.29 4.87 22.00
C TYR A 592 14.88 4.44 22.40
N LEU A 593 14.67 4.29 23.70
CA LEU A 593 13.35 4.17 24.32
C LEU A 593 12.95 5.53 24.88
N VAL A 594 11.79 6.05 24.49
CA VAL A 594 11.29 7.36 24.95
C VAL A 594 9.93 7.16 25.62
N ASN A 595 9.85 7.54 26.90
CA ASN A 595 8.61 7.49 27.65
C ASN A 595 7.80 8.79 27.43
N THR A 596 6.64 8.62 26.81
CA THR A 596 5.63 9.66 26.54
C THR A 596 4.44 9.60 27.51
N GLY A 597 4.53 8.70 28.49
CA GLY A 597 3.56 8.46 29.55
C GLY A 597 3.83 9.32 30.77
N TRP A 598 3.83 8.69 31.95
CA TRP A 598 3.82 9.36 33.25
C TRP A 598 5.16 9.26 33.98
N SER A 599 5.31 10.14 34.96
CA SER A 599 6.41 10.14 35.94
C SER A 599 5.96 10.75 37.26
N GLY A 600 6.75 10.57 38.33
CA GLY A 600 6.44 11.04 39.68
C GLY A 600 5.38 10.21 40.45
N GLY A 601 4.91 9.13 39.85
CA GLY A 601 3.88 8.24 40.39
C GLY A 601 3.18 7.48 39.25
N PRO A 602 2.36 6.47 39.56
CA PRO A 602 1.49 5.84 38.57
C PRO A 602 0.41 6.82 38.11
N TYR A 603 -0.33 6.48 37.04
CA TYR A 603 -1.51 7.21 36.61
C TYR A 603 -2.44 7.52 37.81
N GLY A 604 -3.03 8.71 37.82
CA GLY A 604 -3.82 9.25 38.93
C GLY A 604 -2.99 9.99 40.01
N ILE A 605 -1.71 9.64 40.20
CA ILE A 605 -0.80 10.28 41.16
C ILE A 605 0.30 11.08 40.45
N GLY A 606 0.94 10.43 39.48
CA GLY A 606 1.98 11.01 38.64
C GLY A 606 1.43 11.94 37.58
N LYS A 607 2.33 12.65 36.90
CA LYS A 607 1.98 13.57 35.81
C LYS A 607 2.54 13.04 34.50
N ARG A 608 1.77 13.21 33.42
CA ARG A 608 2.26 12.92 32.08
C ARG A 608 3.44 13.84 31.75
N PHE A 609 4.45 13.34 31.05
CA PHE A 609 5.57 14.18 30.61
C PHE A 609 5.07 15.37 29.79
N LYS A 610 5.61 16.56 30.08
CA LYS A 610 5.34 17.74 29.26
C LYS A 610 5.83 17.47 27.84
N ILE A 611 4.96 17.70 26.86
CA ILE A 611 5.27 17.43 25.44
C ILE A 611 6.53 18.18 24.97
N ASP A 612 6.81 19.36 25.52
CA ASP A 612 8.01 20.14 25.22
C ASP A 612 9.30 19.39 25.61
N TYR A 613 9.29 18.65 26.71
CA TYR A 613 10.44 17.83 27.11
C TYR A 613 10.61 16.65 26.16
N THR A 614 9.53 15.98 25.79
CA THR A 614 9.56 14.89 24.80
C THR A 614 10.08 15.39 23.45
N ARG A 615 9.61 16.53 22.95
CA ARG A 615 10.10 17.14 21.70
C ARG A 615 11.58 17.50 21.77
N LYS A 616 12.05 18.06 22.89
CA LYS A 616 13.48 18.33 23.10
C LYS A 616 14.32 17.06 23.07
N MET A 617 13.89 15.99 23.72
CA MET A 617 14.59 14.69 23.72
C MET A 617 14.63 14.05 22.34
N VAL A 618 13.50 14.07 21.61
CA VAL A 618 13.44 13.59 20.24
C VAL A 618 14.37 14.42 19.35
N THR A 619 14.32 15.75 19.45
CA THR A 619 15.24 16.65 18.72
C THR A 619 16.70 16.33 19.05
N ALA A 620 17.02 16.01 20.30
CA ALA A 620 18.35 15.60 20.73
C ALA A 620 18.81 14.33 20.02
N ILE A 621 17.94 13.33 19.92
CA ILE A 621 18.22 12.08 19.20
C ILE A 621 18.44 12.36 17.71
N LEU A 622 17.53 13.11 17.09
CA LEU A 622 17.55 13.37 15.65
C LEU A 622 18.76 14.20 15.20
N ASN A 623 19.30 15.04 16.08
CA ASN A 623 20.47 15.88 15.79
C ASN A 623 21.78 15.33 16.38
N ASP A 624 21.83 14.05 16.76
CA ASP A 624 23.00 13.40 17.38
C ASP A 624 23.52 14.12 18.65
N GLY A 625 22.65 14.87 19.32
CA GLY A 625 22.97 15.69 20.49
C GLY A 625 23.28 14.88 21.76
N LEU A 626 23.14 13.56 21.71
CA LEU A 626 23.44 12.64 22.82
C LEU A 626 24.81 11.96 22.69
N LYS A 627 25.56 12.23 21.61
CA LYS A 627 26.85 11.58 21.33
C LYS A 627 27.89 11.73 22.45
N ASN A 628 27.96 12.93 23.05
CA ASN A 628 28.96 13.27 24.07
C ASN A 628 28.39 13.32 25.50
N ILE A 629 27.18 12.79 25.72
CA ILE A 629 26.52 12.77 27.03
C ILE A 629 26.95 11.53 27.81
N LYS A 630 27.23 11.70 29.12
CA LYS A 630 27.46 10.58 30.03
C LYS A 630 26.14 9.89 30.37
N PHE A 631 26.14 8.57 30.28
CA PHE A 631 25.01 7.72 30.65
C PHE A 631 25.23 7.05 32.01
N GLU A 632 24.13 6.73 32.68
CA GLU A 632 24.06 5.93 33.90
C GLU A 632 23.23 4.68 33.63
N HIS A 633 23.76 3.52 33.99
CA HIS A 633 23.11 2.25 33.71
C HIS A 633 22.09 1.89 34.79
N ASN A 634 20.82 1.80 34.40
CA ASN A 634 19.73 1.31 35.24
C ASN A 634 19.73 -0.23 35.28
N LYS A 635 20.06 -0.80 36.44
CA LYS A 635 20.19 -2.25 36.63
C LYS A 635 18.88 -3.03 36.61
N ILE A 636 17.74 -2.38 36.87
CA ILE A 636 16.43 -3.05 36.94
C ILE A 636 15.94 -3.36 35.53
N PHE A 637 15.99 -2.36 34.64
CA PHE A 637 15.49 -2.45 33.27
C PHE A 637 16.58 -2.67 32.23
N ASN A 638 17.87 -2.67 32.63
CA ASN A 638 19.04 -2.72 31.75
C ASN A 638 19.04 -1.59 30.69
N LEU A 639 18.79 -0.36 31.14
CA LEU A 639 18.67 0.83 30.30
C LEU A 639 19.77 1.84 30.58
N ASP A 640 20.34 2.45 29.53
CA ASP A 640 21.32 3.53 29.68
C ASP A 640 20.63 4.89 29.66
N ILE A 641 20.63 5.61 30.79
CA ILE A 641 19.91 6.88 30.99
C ILE A 641 20.90 8.04 30.93
N PRO A 642 20.66 9.12 30.17
CA PRO A 642 21.55 10.28 30.19
C PRO A 642 21.53 10.98 31.56
N LYS A 643 22.71 11.33 32.09
CA LYS A 643 22.81 12.01 33.41
C LYS A 643 22.28 13.45 33.40
N SER A 644 22.38 14.12 32.26
CA SER A 644 21.90 15.49 32.06
C SER A 644 21.69 15.76 30.58
N TYR A 645 20.79 16.70 30.26
CA TYR A 645 20.64 17.22 28.90
C TYR A 645 20.20 18.69 28.97
N PRO A 646 20.78 19.61 28.16
CA PRO A 646 20.43 21.02 28.18
C PRO A 646 18.92 21.27 28.05
N GLY A 647 18.37 22.10 28.94
CA GLY A 647 16.96 22.47 28.91
C GLY A 647 15.97 21.38 29.37
N ILE A 648 16.46 20.28 29.95
CA ILE A 648 15.68 19.25 30.65
C ILE A 648 16.17 19.15 32.10
N PRO A 649 15.30 19.32 33.11
CA PRO A 649 15.69 19.16 34.51
C PRO A 649 16.28 17.77 34.79
N SER A 650 17.47 17.71 35.38
CA SER A 650 18.21 16.46 35.62
C SER A 650 17.48 15.50 36.56
N ASN A 651 16.68 16.02 37.50
CA ASN A 651 15.84 15.23 38.39
C ASN A 651 14.75 14.42 37.65
N ILE A 652 14.35 14.85 36.45
CA ILE A 652 13.32 14.18 35.65
C ILE A 652 13.91 12.99 34.87
N LEU A 653 15.21 13.01 34.56
CA LEU A 653 15.89 11.93 33.83
C LEU A 653 15.98 10.64 34.63
N ASP A 654 16.01 10.73 35.96
CA ASP A 654 15.91 9.59 36.87
C ASP A 654 14.50 9.55 37.48
N PRO A 655 13.60 8.67 36.99
CA PRO A 655 12.23 8.56 37.50
C PRO A 655 12.17 8.37 39.01
N ARG A 656 13.15 7.67 39.62
CA ARG A 656 13.14 7.44 41.07
C ARG A 656 13.21 8.75 41.87
N LYS A 657 13.87 9.79 41.33
CA LYS A 657 13.97 11.13 41.95
C LYS A 657 12.68 11.93 41.82
N THR A 658 11.81 11.58 40.87
CA THR A 658 10.52 12.28 40.69
C THR A 658 9.44 11.80 41.65
N TRP A 659 9.58 10.60 42.22
CA TRP A 659 8.60 10.04 43.16
C TRP A 659 8.82 10.60 44.56
N LYS A 660 7.74 11.09 45.19
CA LYS A 660 7.76 11.54 46.58
C LYS A 660 8.24 10.42 47.53
N ASN A 661 7.77 9.18 47.31
CA ASN A 661 8.17 8.01 48.07
C ASN A 661 8.97 7.04 47.18
N LYS A 662 10.28 6.96 47.44
CA LYS A 662 11.22 6.09 46.70
C LYS A 662 10.90 4.61 46.85
N LYS A 663 10.36 4.15 47.99
CA LYS A 663 9.94 2.75 48.18
C LYS A 663 8.75 2.39 47.28
N ASN A 664 7.83 3.33 47.05
CA ASN A 664 6.70 3.11 46.14
C ASN A 664 7.19 3.00 44.68
N TYR A 665 8.18 3.80 44.30
CA TYR A 665 8.85 3.64 43.01
C TYR A 665 9.48 2.24 42.89
N ASP A 666 10.29 1.83 43.89
CA ASP A 666 10.99 0.55 43.87
C ASP A 666 10.00 -0.63 43.75
N LYS A 667 8.85 -0.56 44.42
CA LYS A 667 7.75 -1.55 44.30
C LYS A 667 7.12 -1.55 42.90
N SER A 668 6.83 -0.37 42.34
CA SER A 668 6.23 -0.24 41.00
C SER A 668 7.20 -0.72 39.91
N ALA A 669 8.49 -0.35 40.02
CA ALA A 669 9.53 -0.76 39.09
C ALA A 669 9.73 -2.28 39.09
N LYS A 670 9.73 -2.90 40.29
CA LYS A 670 9.79 -4.37 40.40
C LYS A 670 8.55 -5.04 39.80
N ASN A 671 7.36 -4.47 39.98
CA ASN A 671 6.15 -4.99 39.36
C ASN A 671 6.23 -4.93 37.83
N LEU A 672 6.65 -3.80 37.25
CA LEU A 672 6.80 -3.69 35.80
C LEU A 672 7.88 -4.65 35.28
N SER A 673 9.02 -4.77 35.97
CA SER A 673 10.07 -5.72 35.60
C SER A 673 9.53 -7.16 35.50
N LYS A 674 8.77 -7.61 36.51
CA LYS A 674 8.10 -8.92 36.48
C LYS A 674 7.15 -9.06 35.29
N MET A 675 6.36 -8.03 34.98
CA MET A 675 5.47 -8.05 33.81
C MET A 675 6.23 -8.23 32.50
N PHE A 676 7.39 -7.58 32.34
CA PHE A 676 8.27 -7.79 31.19
C PHE A 676 8.78 -9.23 31.11
N VAL A 677 9.31 -9.76 32.22
CA VAL A 677 9.84 -11.13 32.30
C VAL A 677 8.74 -12.16 31.99
N GLU A 678 7.57 -12.04 32.60
CA GLU A 678 6.42 -12.92 32.33
C GLU A 678 5.95 -12.84 30.88
N ASN A 679 5.81 -11.63 30.33
CA ASN A 679 5.44 -11.46 28.92
C ASN A 679 6.47 -12.10 27.97
N PHE A 680 7.75 -12.07 28.33
CA PHE A 680 8.81 -12.58 27.46
C PHE A 680 8.88 -14.11 27.39
N LYS A 681 8.31 -14.83 28.37
CA LYS A 681 8.26 -16.31 28.39
C LYS A 681 7.52 -16.93 27.20
N LYS A 682 6.66 -16.17 26.52
CA LYS A 682 5.92 -16.64 25.34
C LYS A 682 6.79 -16.85 24.10
N PHE A 683 7.97 -16.22 24.05
CA PHE A 683 8.90 -16.32 22.92
C PHE A 683 9.84 -17.51 23.11
N LYS A 684 9.80 -18.46 22.18
CA LYS A 684 10.46 -19.77 22.34
C LYS A 684 11.88 -19.78 21.79
N GLU A 685 12.10 -19.15 20.64
CA GLU A 685 13.36 -19.22 19.87
C GLU A 685 14.20 -17.95 20.02
N VAL A 686 14.48 -17.55 21.26
CA VAL A 686 15.24 -16.32 21.56
C VAL A 686 16.61 -16.63 22.14
N SER A 687 17.64 -15.96 21.63
CA SER A 687 19.02 -16.07 22.12
C SER A 687 19.13 -15.64 23.59
N GLN A 688 20.11 -16.20 24.31
CA GLN A 688 20.34 -15.85 25.72
C GLN A 688 20.76 -14.40 25.90
N ASN A 689 21.43 -13.79 24.92
CA ASN A 689 21.85 -12.38 24.99
C ASN A 689 20.63 -11.45 25.01
N ILE A 690 19.65 -11.68 24.13
CA ILE A 690 18.41 -10.90 24.11
C ILE A 690 17.64 -11.09 25.41
N LYS A 691 17.52 -12.33 25.92
CA LYS A 691 16.86 -12.60 27.21
C LYS A 691 17.52 -11.83 28.37
N LYS A 692 18.86 -11.82 28.42
CA LYS A 692 19.64 -11.10 29.45
C LYS A 692 19.61 -9.58 29.30
N ALA A 693 19.26 -9.06 28.12
CA ALA A 693 19.13 -7.62 27.88
C ALA A 693 17.82 -7.03 28.41
N GLY A 694 16.83 -7.86 28.75
CA GLY A 694 15.58 -7.43 29.37
C GLY A 694 15.70 -7.12 30.86
N PRO A 695 14.61 -6.65 31.51
CA PRO A 695 14.58 -6.39 32.94
C PRO A 695 14.89 -7.62 33.80
N LYS A 696 15.43 -7.38 35.01
CA LYS A 696 15.79 -8.42 35.99
C LYS A 696 14.76 -8.49 37.11
N GLU A 697 14.42 -9.70 37.56
CA GLU A 697 13.46 -9.95 38.67
C GLU A 697 13.94 -9.48 40.05
#